data_AF-A0A7X6YE00-F1
#
_entry.id   AF-A0A7X6YE00-F1
#
_cell.length_a   1.000
_cell.length_b   1.000
_cell.length_c   1.000
_cell.angle_alpha   90.00
_cell.angle_beta   90.00
_cell.angle_gamma   90.00
#
_symmetry.space_group_name_H-M   'P 1'
#
loop_
_entity.id
_entity.type
_entity.pdbx_description
1 polymer ?
#
loop_
_entity_poly.entity_id
_entity_poly.type
_entity_poly.pdbx_seq_one_letter_code
_entity_poly.pdbx_strand_id
1 'polypeptide(L)'
;VLSAGGEWSPLQEAVFTVPLRVPFFVPPGNADWTVADNWSTFPQPYPDGVGAEALIPAPTTASREANLRAPVTVGGVTLELGNSPYRNKISDSGTTNVLTFMTTNAAAHLTVTGDGDGYGELEITAGVLLGTNLTVTVTAPTGNALYGALRLKEAWSGPGGLTKEGIGRVALTGDGKTFTGPTVINQGVLQLTAPASPMQSAVTVNPGGQLRLASASTAGEPRVYDFGGDLTLNSRGRGGDLPAVPGLGIEGGLRFEPESNDSAALVTNRLVIAGPSALHVENARNTLHLTGAVLGPHSFVKTGGGNLILYANHRDYYQPACVSNGTLTVHGRLISPLEVAAGATLTGTGRVGPVRGTGTVALDKTVLTSPAAIGLNYAFVFSAATPVYHQMTASGNAVLRLLSIRSGGVPPVIDLYLDVPSLTAGDTLRGGFFVECGQELGGFLAGATVRFFQPDDGGDIQFAGRFYAPYSGALGLTVTAMPEAADFGDGPRQGMVMEVRADGLPVTYGEWLLRTFPAPTGSETQALTAPSAIAAPGAVPNLWLYAFNLAIGEPAAPGLPRLCLQDGRPLYQFRFDPGKRDLRYLVESSASLTGAWTRVLFDSGSDSPLNWQWDGTSLYLLDTVSGPGVDPARFYRLRLELTAP
;
A
#
# COMPACT_ATOMS: atom_id res chain seq x y z
N VAL A 1 -71.21 6.98 -44.38
CA VAL A 1 -72.57 7.51 -44.61
C VAL A 1 -72.74 7.63 -46.11
N LEU A 2 -73.63 6.85 -46.73
CA LEU A 2 -73.80 6.77 -48.20
C LEU A 2 -74.87 7.77 -48.67
N SER A 3 -74.59 8.53 -49.73
CA SER A 3 -75.59 9.22 -50.54
C SER A 3 -75.84 8.43 -51.84
N ALA A 4 -77.03 8.59 -52.41
CA ALA A 4 -77.64 7.75 -53.46
C ALA A 4 -77.03 7.90 -54.89
N GLY A 5 -75.75 8.23 -55.01
CA GLY A 5 -75.09 8.57 -56.29
C GLY A 5 -74.01 7.62 -56.80
N GLY A 6 -73.57 6.64 -56.01
CA GLY A 6 -72.72 5.54 -56.51
C GLY A 6 -71.47 5.92 -57.31
N GLU A 7 -70.70 6.93 -56.88
CA GLU A 7 -69.34 7.11 -57.40
C GLU A 7 -68.36 6.35 -56.49
N TRP A 8 -67.72 5.32 -57.05
CA TRP A 8 -66.60 4.65 -56.38
C TRP A 8 -65.37 5.56 -56.50
N SER A 9 -64.77 5.91 -55.36
CA SER A 9 -63.40 6.44 -55.34
C SER A 9 -62.44 5.45 -56.01
N PRO A 10 -61.38 5.90 -56.70
CA PRO A 10 -60.35 5.00 -57.23
C PRO A 10 -59.79 4.10 -56.11
N LEU A 11 -59.36 2.90 -56.48
CA LEU A 11 -58.72 1.94 -55.57
C LEU A 11 -57.59 2.65 -54.80
N GLN A 12 -57.81 2.92 -53.52
CA GLN A 12 -56.76 3.39 -52.62
C GLN A 12 -56.12 2.16 -51.98
N GLU A 13 -55.02 1.69 -52.58
CA GLU A 13 -54.14 0.75 -51.90
C GLU A 13 -53.31 1.52 -50.87
N ALA A 14 -53.63 1.30 -49.59
CA ALA A 14 -52.78 1.71 -48.49
C ALA A 14 -51.82 0.56 -48.18
N VAL A 15 -50.54 0.72 -48.54
CA VAL A 15 -49.48 -0.17 -48.06
C VAL A 15 -49.14 0.24 -46.63
N PHE A 16 -49.53 -0.59 -45.67
CA PHE A 16 -49.09 -0.44 -44.29
C PHE A 16 -47.75 -1.17 -44.12
N THR A 17 -46.65 -0.44 -44.22
CA THR A 17 -45.34 -0.95 -43.80
C THR A 17 -45.36 -1.03 -42.27
N VAL A 18 -45.47 -2.23 -41.73
CA VAL A 18 -45.17 -2.47 -40.31
C VAL A 18 -43.74 -1.96 -40.10
N PRO A 19 -43.47 -1.05 -39.13
CA PRO A 19 -42.11 -0.60 -38.89
C PRO A 19 -41.27 -1.84 -38.59
N LEU A 20 -40.28 -2.10 -39.45
CA LEU A 20 -39.30 -3.16 -39.22
C LEU A 20 -38.68 -2.93 -37.85
N ARG A 21 -38.61 -4.02 -37.10
CA ARG A 21 -38.05 -4.14 -35.76
C ARG A 21 -36.53 -3.93 -35.86
N VAL A 22 -36.09 -2.69 -36.06
CA VAL A 22 -34.68 -2.30 -36.33
C VAL A 22 -34.12 -2.88 -37.66
N PRO A 23 -33.59 -2.05 -38.58
CA PRO A 23 -32.89 -2.54 -39.77
C PRO A 23 -31.74 -3.50 -39.43
N PHE A 24 -31.66 -4.67 -40.08
CA PHE A 24 -30.59 -5.64 -39.81
C PHE A 24 -29.71 -5.97 -41.01
N PHE A 25 -28.43 -6.22 -40.75
CA PHE A 25 -27.41 -6.54 -41.74
C PHE A 25 -27.55 -7.99 -42.24
N VAL A 26 -27.87 -8.15 -43.51
CA VAL A 26 -28.23 -9.43 -44.15
C VAL A 26 -27.01 -10.29 -44.55
N PRO A 27 -25.89 -9.71 -45.05
CA PRO A 27 -24.78 -10.51 -45.56
C PRO A 27 -24.20 -11.49 -44.53
N PRO A 28 -23.98 -12.77 -44.90
CA PRO A 28 -23.39 -13.76 -43.99
C PRO A 28 -21.88 -13.57 -43.79
N GLY A 29 -21.23 -12.80 -44.66
CA GLY A 29 -19.81 -12.47 -44.61
C GLY A 29 -19.55 -10.97 -44.78
N ASN A 30 -18.35 -10.62 -45.21
CA ASN A 30 -17.95 -9.23 -45.41
C ASN A 30 -18.80 -8.55 -46.49
N ALA A 31 -19.28 -7.35 -46.19
CA ALA A 31 -20.00 -6.51 -47.14
C ALA A 31 -19.98 -5.04 -46.70
N ASP A 32 -20.45 -4.14 -47.57
CA ASP A 32 -20.43 -2.70 -47.30
C ASP A 32 -21.71 -2.26 -46.57
N TRP A 33 -21.57 -1.56 -45.45
CA TRP A 33 -22.69 -0.94 -44.71
C TRP A 33 -23.45 0.03 -45.60
N THR A 34 -22.74 0.81 -46.41
CA THR A 34 -23.29 1.92 -47.21
C THR A 34 -23.92 1.46 -48.54
N VAL A 35 -24.41 0.23 -48.60
CA VAL A 35 -25.12 -0.35 -49.75
C VAL A 35 -26.49 -0.82 -49.25
N ALA A 36 -27.57 -0.26 -49.80
CA ALA A 36 -28.94 -0.50 -49.33
C ALA A 36 -29.33 -1.99 -49.36
N ASP A 37 -28.92 -2.72 -50.40
CA ASP A 37 -29.20 -4.15 -50.62
C ASP A 37 -28.64 -5.06 -49.50
N ASN A 38 -27.68 -4.58 -48.72
CA ASN A 38 -27.11 -5.31 -47.59
C ASN A 38 -27.95 -5.21 -46.31
N TRP A 39 -29.08 -4.49 -46.35
CA TRP A 39 -29.96 -4.28 -45.20
C TRP A 39 -31.36 -4.82 -45.45
N SER A 40 -31.99 -5.28 -44.37
CA SER A 40 -33.36 -5.81 -44.37
C SER A 40 -34.43 -4.79 -44.79
N THR A 41 -34.07 -3.51 -44.86
CA THR A 41 -34.94 -2.41 -45.25
C THR A 41 -34.99 -2.19 -46.75
N PHE A 42 -34.11 -2.84 -47.54
CA PHE A 42 -34.10 -2.71 -49.00
C PHE A 42 -35.52 -2.90 -49.58
N PRO A 43 -36.00 -1.99 -50.46
CA PRO A 43 -35.26 -0.95 -51.19
C PRO A 43 -35.08 0.40 -50.47
N GLN A 44 -35.44 0.53 -49.19
CA GLN A 44 -35.16 1.76 -48.44
C GLN A 44 -33.65 1.94 -48.22
N PRO A 45 -33.18 3.17 -47.98
CA PRO A 45 -31.78 3.43 -47.67
C PRO A 45 -31.25 2.58 -46.52
N TYR A 46 -29.93 2.34 -46.53
CA TYR A 46 -29.24 1.76 -45.38
C TYR A 46 -29.37 2.68 -44.15
N PRO A 47 -29.18 2.17 -42.92
CA PRO A 47 -29.22 2.98 -41.71
C PRO A 47 -28.17 4.09 -41.74
N ASP A 48 -28.65 5.32 -41.93
CA ASP A 48 -27.88 6.56 -41.87
C ASP A 48 -28.81 7.74 -41.56
N GLY A 49 -28.59 8.36 -40.40
CA GLY A 49 -29.35 9.49 -39.90
C GLY A 49 -29.29 9.62 -38.37
N VAL A 50 -29.56 10.82 -37.89
CA VAL A 50 -29.70 11.08 -36.44
C VAL A 50 -30.82 10.22 -35.88
N GLY A 51 -30.52 9.41 -34.86
CA GLY A 51 -31.49 8.48 -34.29
C GLY A 51 -31.73 7.19 -35.10
N ALA A 52 -31.02 6.98 -36.22
CA ALA A 52 -31.14 5.75 -37.00
C ALA A 52 -30.59 4.54 -36.22
N GLU A 53 -31.25 3.39 -36.35
CA GLU A 53 -30.90 2.17 -35.64
C GLU A 53 -30.36 1.11 -36.60
N ALA A 54 -29.39 0.32 -36.14
CA ALA A 54 -28.81 -0.77 -36.91
C ALA A 54 -28.57 -2.02 -36.06
N LEU A 55 -28.95 -3.19 -36.57
CA LEU A 55 -28.70 -4.50 -35.97
C LEU A 55 -27.72 -5.29 -36.84
N ILE A 56 -26.64 -5.78 -36.25
CA ILE A 56 -25.74 -6.74 -36.88
C ILE A 56 -25.91 -8.07 -36.15
N PRO A 57 -26.58 -9.08 -36.75
CA PRO A 57 -26.85 -10.36 -36.09
C PRO A 57 -25.57 -11.18 -35.79
N ALA A 58 -25.73 -12.35 -35.18
CA ALA A 58 -24.61 -13.26 -34.93
C ALA A 58 -23.99 -13.78 -36.24
N PRO A 59 -22.66 -13.73 -36.42
CA PRO A 59 -21.98 -14.38 -37.54
C PRO A 59 -22.04 -15.89 -37.34
N THR A 60 -22.48 -16.65 -38.35
CA THR A 60 -22.71 -18.10 -38.22
C THR A 60 -21.59 -18.97 -38.78
N THR A 61 -20.78 -18.46 -39.71
CA THR A 61 -19.82 -19.28 -40.47
C THR A 61 -18.38 -18.78 -40.41
N ALA A 62 -18.17 -17.47 -40.29
CA ALA A 62 -16.85 -16.85 -40.19
C ALA A 62 -16.97 -15.46 -39.57
N SER A 63 -15.84 -14.88 -39.16
CA SER A 63 -15.77 -13.46 -38.82
C SER A 63 -16.20 -12.61 -40.01
N ARG A 64 -16.94 -11.54 -39.77
CA ARG A 64 -17.44 -10.65 -40.82
C ARG A 64 -17.19 -9.17 -40.54
N GLU A 65 -17.14 -8.40 -41.61
CA GLU A 65 -16.89 -6.96 -41.61
C GLU A 65 -18.00 -6.21 -42.34
N ALA A 66 -18.59 -5.21 -41.67
CA ALA A 66 -19.50 -4.23 -42.24
C ALA A 66 -18.71 -2.94 -42.54
N ASN A 67 -18.42 -2.70 -43.82
CA ASN A 67 -17.50 -1.65 -44.25
C ASN A 67 -18.20 -0.33 -44.59
N LEU A 68 -17.74 0.78 -44.01
CA LEU A 68 -18.14 2.12 -44.38
C LEU A 68 -17.39 2.55 -45.64
N ARG A 69 -18.13 2.91 -46.71
CA ARG A 69 -17.59 3.54 -47.93
C ARG A 69 -17.88 5.05 -48.00
N ALA A 70 -18.68 5.56 -47.08
CA ALA A 70 -19.00 6.95 -46.85
C ALA A 70 -19.20 7.18 -45.33
N PRO A 71 -19.13 8.43 -44.83
CA PRO A 71 -19.51 8.73 -43.45
C PRO A 71 -20.93 8.25 -43.13
N VAL A 72 -21.15 7.75 -41.92
CA VAL A 72 -22.46 7.24 -41.45
C VAL A 72 -22.80 7.86 -40.10
N THR A 73 -24.04 8.29 -39.92
CA THR A 73 -24.60 8.74 -38.64
C THR A 73 -25.65 7.75 -38.14
N VAL A 74 -25.61 7.38 -36.86
CA VAL A 74 -26.60 6.50 -36.22
C VAL A 74 -26.93 6.96 -34.81
N GLY A 75 -28.16 6.70 -34.37
CA GLY A 75 -28.57 6.80 -32.97
C GLY A 75 -28.26 5.55 -32.15
N GLY A 76 -28.23 4.38 -32.81
CA GLY A 76 -27.97 3.13 -32.12
C GLY A 76 -27.45 1.99 -32.99
N VAL A 77 -26.61 1.15 -32.39
CA VAL A 77 -26.10 -0.08 -33.00
C VAL A 77 -26.25 -1.23 -32.02
N THR A 78 -26.81 -2.34 -32.47
CA THR A 78 -26.85 -3.60 -31.72
C THR A 78 -26.00 -4.65 -32.44
N LEU A 79 -25.03 -5.24 -31.74
CA LEU A 79 -24.25 -6.38 -32.18
C LEU A 79 -24.72 -7.61 -31.41
N GLU A 80 -25.39 -8.53 -32.09
CA GLU A 80 -25.70 -9.84 -31.51
C GLU A 80 -24.53 -10.77 -31.81
N LEU A 81 -23.96 -11.38 -30.79
CA LEU A 81 -22.91 -12.40 -30.93
C LEU A 81 -23.49 -13.81 -30.89
N GLY A 82 -24.66 -13.99 -30.25
CA GLY A 82 -25.22 -15.31 -29.98
C GLY A 82 -24.21 -16.21 -29.28
N ASN A 83 -24.18 -17.49 -29.65
CA ASN A 83 -23.17 -18.46 -29.22
C ASN A 83 -21.96 -18.55 -30.18
N SER A 84 -21.81 -17.58 -31.08
CA SER A 84 -20.79 -17.60 -32.13
C SER A 84 -19.39 -17.41 -31.54
N PRO A 85 -18.36 -18.13 -32.04
CA PRO A 85 -16.96 -17.83 -31.74
C PRO A 85 -16.38 -16.72 -32.64
N TYR A 86 -17.15 -16.23 -33.61
CA TYR A 86 -16.65 -15.34 -34.66
C TYR A 86 -16.82 -13.86 -34.31
N ARG A 87 -16.04 -13.02 -35.00
CA ARG A 87 -16.05 -11.56 -34.80
C ARG A 87 -17.07 -10.87 -35.70
N ASN A 88 -17.79 -9.90 -35.14
CA ASN A 88 -18.52 -8.87 -35.89
C ASN A 88 -17.71 -7.57 -35.87
N LYS A 89 -17.19 -7.13 -37.02
CA LYS A 89 -16.42 -5.89 -37.12
C LYS A 89 -17.15 -4.84 -37.95
N ILE A 90 -17.09 -3.59 -37.51
CA ILE A 90 -17.41 -2.41 -38.32
C ILE A 90 -16.10 -1.70 -38.62
N SER A 91 -15.84 -1.43 -39.89
CA SER A 91 -14.60 -0.80 -40.36
C SER A 91 -14.82 0.27 -41.40
N ASP A 92 -13.85 1.16 -41.60
CA ASP A 92 -13.80 2.05 -42.76
C ASP A 92 -12.82 1.53 -43.82
N SER A 93 -13.30 1.44 -45.04
CA SER A 93 -12.50 0.92 -46.16
C SER A 93 -11.83 2.02 -47.00
N GLY A 94 -11.74 3.23 -46.45
CA GLY A 94 -11.28 4.44 -47.15
C GLY A 94 -10.58 5.50 -46.30
N THR A 95 -10.27 5.24 -45.02
CA THR A 95 -9.61 6.17 -44.06
C THR A 95 -10.27 7.54 -43.82
N THR A 96 -11.38 7.86 -44.51
CA THR A 96 -12.09 9.15 -44.39
C THR A 96 -13.55 8.98 -43.93
N ASN A 97 -14.00 7.76 -43.66
CA ASN A 97 -15.41 7.48 -43.39
C ASN A 97 -15.66 7.41 -41.88
N VAL A 98 -16.00 8.56 -41.30
CA VAL A 98 -16.33 8.68 -39.87
C VAL A 98 -17.65 7.98 -39.56
N LEU A 99 -17.70 7.28 -38.43
CA LEU A 99 -18.94 6.80 -37.82
C LEU A 99 -19.36 7.80 -36.72
N THR A 100 -20.56 8.35 -36.81
CA THR A 100 -21.08 9.31 -35.83
C THR A 100 -22.23 8.71 -35.02
N PHE A 101 -22.09 8.71 -33.69
CA PHE A 101 -23.20 8.40 -32.78
C PHE A 101 -23.92 9.69 -32.37
N MET A 102 -25.17 9.86 -32.77
CA MET A 102 -25.95 11.07 -32.53
C MET A 102 -27.46 10.79 -32.45
N THR A 103 -28.10 11.37 -31.43
CA THR A 103 -29.56 11.50 -31.35
C THR A 103 -29.95 12.97 -31.10
N THR A 104 -31.25 13.28 -31.11
CA THR A 104 -31.73 14.66 -30.87
C THR A 104 -31.84 15.02 -29.39
N ASN A 105 -32.32 14.12 -28.54
CA ASN A 105 -32.71 14.43 -27.15
C ASN A 105 -32.27 13.37 -26.12
N ALA A 106 -31.44 12.40 -26.51
CA ALA A 106 -31.04 11.29 -25.66
C ALA A 106 -29.56 10.91 -25.86
N ALA A 107 -29.08 9.95 -25.07
CA ALA A 107 -27.84 9.26 -25.40
C ALA A 107 -28.06 8.35 -26.61
N ALA A 108 -27.08 8.30 -27.51
CA ALA A 108 -26.95 7.23 -28.48
C ALA A 108 -26.63 5.92 -27.75
N HIS A 109 -26.78 4.77 -28.41
CA HIS A 109 -26.50 3.48 -27.77
C HIS A 109 -25.72 2.49 -28.62
N LEU A 110 -24.93 1.65 -27.94
CA LEU A 110 -24.24 0.51 -28.53
C LEU A 110 -24.50 -0.70 -27.63
N THR A 111 -25.23 -1.68 -28.14
CA THR A 111 -25.63 -2.87 -27.37
C THR A 111 -24.91 -4.10 -27.90
N VAL A 112 -24.36 -4.90 -26.99
CA VAL A 112 -23.74 -6.20 -27.32
C VAL A 112 -24.37 -7.29 -26.46
N THR A 113 -24.88 -8.32 -27.13
CA THR A 113 -25.56 -9.48 -26.52
C THR A 113 -24.95 -10.77 -27.03
N GLY A 114 -25.18 -11.87 -26.30
CA GLY A 114 -24.66 -13.20 -26.64
C GLY A 114 -23.98 -13.88 -25.45
N ASP A 115 -23.56 -15.10 -25.67
CA ASP A 115 -22.96 -15.99 -24.66
C ASP A 115 -21.76 -16.80 -25.22
N GLY A 116 -21.40 -16.61 -26.50
CA GLY A 116 -20.24 -17.22 -27.13
C GLY A 116 -18.89 -16.52 -26.84
N ASP A 117 -17.83 -17.03 -27.47
CA ASP A 117 -16.46 -16.50 -27.38
C ASP A 117 -16.14 -15.43 -28.44
N GLY A 118 -17.08 -15.18 -29.36
CA GLY A 118 -17.00 -14.13 -30.35
C GLY A 118 -17.00 -12.73 -29.72
N TYR A 119 -16.75 -11.71 -30.53
CA TYR A 119 -16.73 -10.32 -30.05
C TYR A 119 -17.10 -9.31 -31.14
N GLY A 120 -17.61 -8.17 -30.70
CA GLY A 120 -17.81 -6.98 -31.52
C GLY A 120 -16.55 -6.14 -31.60
N GLU A 121 -16.24 -5.58 -32.76
CA GLU A 121 -15.10 -4.68 -32.97
C GLU A 121 -15.52 -3.45 -33.78
N LEU A 122 -15.22 -2.26 -33.27
CA LEU A 122 -15.29 -1.02 -34.04
C LEU A 122 -13.85 -0.57 -34.32
N GLU A 123 -13.45 -0.63 -35.58
CA GLU A 123 -12.12 -0.24 -36.06
C GLU A 123 -12.29 0.74 -37.22
N ILE A 124 -12.55 2.00 -36.88
CA ILE A 124 -12.78 3.09 -37.82
C ILE A 124 -11.53 3.98 -37.84
N THR A 125 -10.71 3.85 -38.87
CA THR A 125 -9.46 4.60 -39.07
C THR A 125 -9.71 6.12 -39.11
N ALA A 126 -10.78 6.55 -39.78
CA ALA A 126 -11.23 7.95 -39.77
C ALA A 126 -11.70 8.45 -38.39
N GLY A 127 -11.88 7.54 -37.44
CA GLY A 127 -12.37 7.79 -36.10
C GLY A 127 -13.89 7.66 -35.94
N VAL A 128 -14.29 7.56 -34.68
CA VAL A 128 -15.68 7.61 -34.25
C VAL A 128 -15.96 8.96 -33.59
N LEU A 129 -17.08 9.60 -33.95
CA LEU A 129 -17.53 10.86 -33.38
C LEU A 129 -18.71 10.63 -32.43
N LEU A 130 -18.56 11.00 -31.17
CA LEU A 130 -19.62 11.06 -30.16
C LEU A 130 -20.31 12.43 -30.25
N GLY A 131 -21.31 12.53 -31.14
CA GLY A 131 -22.12 13.74 -31.30
C GLY A 131 -23.01 14.01 -30.07
N THR A 132 -23.47 12.94 -29.43
CA THR A 132 -24.12 12.93 -28.11
C THR A 132 -23.44 11.90 -27.22
N ASN A 133 -23.78 11.86 -25.93
CA ASN A 133 -23.34 10.77 -25.05
C ASN A 133 -23.71 9.40 -25.64
N LEU A 134 -22.84 8.40 -25.46
CA LEU A 134 -23.05 7.03 -25.89
C LEU A 134 -23.19 6.11 -24.67
N THR A 135 -24.30 5.36 -24.61
CA THR A 135 -24.48 4.27 -23.63
C THR A 135 -24.08 2.95 -24.27
N VAL A 136 -23.03 2.34 -23.75
CA VAL A 136 -22.52 1.03 -24.18
C VAL A 136 -23.00 -0.05 -23.22
N THR A 137 -23.96 -0.85 -23.66
CA THR A 137 -24.53 -1.95 -22.87
C THR A 137 -23.98 -3.28 -23.33
N VAL A 138 -23.15 -3.92 -22.52
CA VAL A 138 -22.60 -5.25 -22.83
C VAL A 138 -23.14 -6.26 -21.85
N THR A 139 -24.10 -7.06 -22.30
CA THR A 139 -24.69 -8.14 -21.51
C THR A 139 -23.94 -9.46 -21.67
N ALA A 140 -23.18 -9.61 -22.77
CA ALA A 140 -22.37 -10.79 -23.01
C ALA A 140 -21.28 -10.94 -21.93
N PRO A 141 -21.34 -12.01 -21.11
CA PRO A 141 -20.40 -12.19 -20.00
C PRO A 141 -19.00 -12.59 -20.49
N THR A 142 -18.94 -13.27 -21.64
CA THR A 142 -17.74 -13.83 -22.27
C THR A 142 -17.42 -13.11 -23.57
N GLY A 143 -16.34 -13.49 -24.22
CA GLY A 143 -15.88 -12.95 -25.49
C GLY A 143 -14.38 -13.20 -25.65
N ASN A 144 -13.72 -12.36 -26.43
CA ASN A 144 -12.28 -12.48 -26.65
C ASN A 144 -11.50 -12.38 -25.32
N ALA A 145 -10.51 -13.26 -25.12
CA ALA A 145 -9.72 -13.32 -23.89
C ALA A 145 -8.98 -12.01 -23.55
N LEU A 146 -8.53 -11.25 -24.55
CA LEU A 146 -7.83 -9.98 -24.37
C LEU A 146 -8.79 -8.79 -24.26
N TYR A 147 -9.82 -8.74 -25.10
CA TYR A 147 -10.64 -7.53 -25.27
C TYR A 147 -12.05 -7.61 -24.66
N GLY A 148 -12.55 -8.82 -24.39
CA GLY A 148 -13.92 -9.06 -23.95
C GLY A 148 -14.88 -9.15 -25.13
N ALA A 149 -16.16 -8.91 -24.85
CA ALA A 149 -17.23 -9.00 -25.86
C ALA A 149 -17.21 -7.84 -26.85
N LEU A 150 -16.57 -6.72 -26.52
CA LEU A 150 -16.54 -5.53 -27.36
C LEU A 150 -15.18 -4.84 -27.30
N ARG A 151 -14.59 -4.58 -28.46
CA ARG A 151 -13.38 -3.77 -28.62
C ARG A 151 -13.70 -2.49 -29.39
N LEU A 152 -13.36 -1.35 -28.80
CA LEU A 152 -13.45 -0.03 -29.41
C LEU A 152 -12.03 0.45 -29.73
N LYS A 153 -11.65 0.37 -31.01
CA LYS A 153 -10.32 0.69 -31.52
C LYS A 153 -10.28 2.08 -32.16
N GLU A 154 -9.08 2.57 -32.45
CA GLU A 154 -8.81 3.83 -33.15
C GLU A 154 -9.35 5.07 -32.42
N ALA A 155 -9.35 6.24 -33.08
CA ALA A 155 -9.73 7.51 -32.45
C ALA A 155 -11.23 7.57 -32.10
N TRP A 156 -11.54 8.12 -30.93
CA TRP A 156 -12.90 8.45 -30.49
C TRP A 156 -12.92 9.89 -30.01
N SER A 157 -13.74 10.75 -30.62
CA SER A 157 -13.73 12.19 -30.41
C SER A 157 -15.13 12.76 -30.23
N GLY A 158 -15.24 14.06 -29.94
CA GLY A 158 -16.52 14.78 -29.87
C GLY A 158 -16.95 15.20 -28.47
N PRO A 159 -18.03 15.99 -28.36
CA PRO A 159 -18.51 16.51 -27.08
C PRO A 159 -19.23 15.46 -26.21
N GLY A 160 -19.66 14.34 -26.79
CA GLY A 160 -20.32 13.26 -26.06
C GLY A 160 -19.38 12.48 -25.14
N GLY A 161 -19.94 11.89 -24.09
CA GLY A 161 -19.27 10.98 -23.16
C GLY A 161 -19.61 9.50 -23.40
N LEU A 162 -19.06 8.63 -22.56
CA LEU A 162 -19.23 7.18 -22.63
C LEU A 162 -19.81 6.65 -21.32
N THR A 163 -20.97 6.00 -21.35
CA THR A 163 -21.55 5.31 -20.19
C THR A 163 -21.52 3.80 -20.40
N LYS A 164 -20.83 3.06 -19.55
CA LYS A 164 -20.70 1.60 -19.62
C LYS A 164 -21.69 0.90 -18.68
N GLU A 165 -22.52 0.03 -19.25
CA GLU A 165 -23.53 -0.78 -18.57
C GLU A 165 -23.44 -2.26 -18.96
N GLY A 166 -24.14 -3.12 -18.22
CA GLY A 166 -24.12 -4.57 -18.39
C GLY A 166 -22.86 -5.25 -17.82
N ILE A 167 -22.96 -6.55 -17.54
CA ILE A 167 -21.94 -7.34 -16.83
C ILE A 167 -20.65 -7.58 -17.63
N GLY A 168 -20.70 -7.43 -18.95
CA GLY A 168 -19.61 -7.77 -19.85
C GLY A 168 -18.47 -6.75 -19.85
N ARG A 169 -17.41 -7.10 -20.58
CA ARG A 169 -16.20 -6.29 -20.73
C ARG A 169 -16.18 -5.56 -22.08
N VAL A 170 -15.84 -4.27 -22.02
CA VAL A 170 -15.50 -3.42 -23.16
C VAL A 170 -14.04 -3.03 -23.06
N ALA A 171 -13.27 -3.14 -24.14
CA ALA A 171 -11.90 -2.65 -24.20
C ALA A 171 -11.78 -1.41 -25.09
N LEU A 172 -11.24 -0.32 -24.56
CA LEU A 172 -10.69 0.78 -25.35
C LEU A 172 -9.26 0.44 -25.73
N THR A 173 -8.96 0.47 -27.03
CA THR A 173 -7.64 0.18 -27.58
C THR A 173 -7.27 1.18 -28.67
N GLY A 174 -5.98 1.31 -28.99
CA GLY A 174 -5.51 2.36 -29.90
C GLY A 174 -5.54 3.75 -29.26
N ASP A 175 -4.79 4.69 -29.83
CA ASP A 175 -4.70 6.06 -29.36
C ASP A 175 -5.96 6.89 -29.71
N GLY A 176 -5.88 8.22 -29.53
CA GLY A 176 -6.89 9.15 -30.04
C GLY A 176 -8.23 9.17 -29.29
N LYS A 177 -8.28 8.79 -28.00
CA LYS A 177 -9.49 8.95 -27.17
C LYS A 177 -9.60 10.39 -26.64
N THR A 178 -10.14 11.28 -27.47
CA THR A 178 -10.20 12.74 -27.26
C THR A 178 -11.61 13.29 -27.04
N PHE A 179 -12.60 12.42 -26.82
CA PHE A 179 -13.93 12.86 -26.44
C PHE A 179 -13.92 13.55 -25.06
N THR A 180 -14.75 14.58 -24.89
CA THR A 180 -14.71 15.46 -23.70
C THR A 180 -15.85 15.23 -22.72
N GLY A 181 -16.95 14.61 -23.17
CA GLY A 181 -18.03 14.23 -22.26
C GLY A 181 -17.59 13.17 -21.25
N PRO A 182 -18.32 13.01 -20.14
CA PRO A 182 -17.91 12.17 -19.01
C PRO A 182 -17.84 10.68 -19.38
N THR A 183 -16.86 9.97 -18.82
CA THR A 183 -16.80 8.51 -18.83
C THR A 183 -17.37 7.97 -17.52
N VAL A 184 -18.46 7.22 -17.60
CA VAL A 184 -19.15 6.64 -16.43
C VAL A 184 -19.20 5.12 -16.56
N ILE A 185 -18.81 4.41 -15.52
CA ILE A 185 -18.84 2.94 -15.49
C ILE A 185 -19.84 2.52 -14.41
N ASN A 186 -21.05 2.15 -14.84
CA ASN A 186 -22.12 1.71 -13.95
C ASN A 186 -22.06 0.21 -13.68
N GLN A 187 -21.69 -0.60 -14.68
CA GLN A 187 -21.65 -2.04 -14.52
C GLN A 187 -20.59 -2.72 -15.41
N GLY A 188 -20.03 -3.83 -14.92
CA GLY A 188 -19.07 -4.65 -15.66
C GLY A 188 -17.70 -3.98 -15.73
N VAL A 189 -16.96 -4.25 -16.81
CA VAL A 189 -15.57 -3.81 -16.96
C VAL A 189 -15.42 -2.86 -18.15
N LEU A 190 -14.85 -1.69 -17.92
CA LEU A 190 -14.20 -0.90 -18.96
C LEU A 190 -12.69 -1.09 -18.84
N GLN A 191 -12.10 -1.75 -19.82
CA GLN A 191 -10.67 -2.02 -19.89
C GLN A 191 -9.97 -1.00 -20.79
N LEU A 192 -8.83 -0.49 -20.33
CA LEU A 192 -7.98 0.42 -21.06
C LEU A 192 -6.63 -0.24 -21.33
N THR A 193 -6.26 -0.34 -22.60
CA THR A 193 -4.88 -0.61 -23.00
C THR A 193 -4.20 0.71 -23.33
N ALA A 194 -3.07 1.03 -22.70
CA ALA A 194 -2.29 2.20 -23.08
C ALA A 194 -1.92 2.13 -24.59
N PRO A 195 -2.04 3.23 -25.35
CA PRO A 195 -2.35 4.60 -24.93
C PRO A 195 -3.84 5.02 -25.03
N ALA A 196 -4.80 4.11 -24.83
CA ALA A 196 -6.25 4.35 -25.03
C ALA A 196 -6.96 5.04 -23.85
N SER A 197 -6.25 5.83 -23.05
CA SER A 197 -6.86 6.57 -21.93
C SER A 197 -7.67 7.76 -22.47
N PRO A 198 -8.89 8.03 -21.98
CA PRO A 198 -9.68 9.17 -22.41
C PRO A 198 -9.18 10.46 -21.74
N MET A 199 -8.09 11.01 -22.30
CA MET A 199 -7.30 12.10 -21.72
C MET A 199 -8.05 13.43 -21.52
N GLN A 200 -9.22 13.60 -22.11
CA GLN A 200 -10.04 14.82 -21.99
C GLN A 200 -11.37 14.56 -21.26
N SER A 201 -11.58 13.35 -20.76
CA SER A 201 -12.80 12.93 -20.07
C SER A 201 -12.53 12.68 -18.60
N ALA A 202 -13.37 13.22 -17.71
CA ALA A 202 -13.40 12.79 -16.31
C ALA A 202 -14.01 11.38 -16.21
N VAL A 203 -13.48 10.56 -15.29
CA VAL A 203 -13.89 9.16 -15.14
C VAL A 203 -14.56 8.93 -13.79
N THR A 204 -15.74 8.32 -13.81
CA THR A 204 -16.48 7.91 -12.60
C THR A 204 -16.76 6.41 -12.63
N VAL A 205 -16.39 5.70 -11.56
CA VAL A 205 -16.68 4.27 -11.38
C VAL A 205 -17.73 4.11 -10.30
N ASN A 206 -18.94 3.71 -10.68
CA ASN A 206 -20.08 3.51 -9.78
C ASN A 206 -20.14 2.06 -9.25
N PRO A 207 -20.92 1.79 -8.19
CA PRO A 207 -21.09 0.44 -7.66
C PRO A 207 -21.50 -0.55 -8.76
N GLY A 208 -20.77 -1.66 -8.90
CA GLY A 208 -20.98 -2.62 -9.98
C GLY A 208 -20.09 -2.41 -11.21
N GLY A 209 -19.41 -1.26 -11.29
CA GLY A 209 -18.43 -0.94 -12.31
C GLY A 209 -16.99 -1.21 -11.89
N GLN A 210 -16.14 -1.49 -12.87
CA GLN A 210 -14.69 -1.60 -12.74
C GLN A 210 -13.99 -0.90 -13.91
N LEU A 211 -13.03 -0.01 -13.58
CA LEU A 211 -12.02 0.48 -14.49
C LEU A 211 -10.80 -0.44 -14.42
N ARG A 212 -10.42 -1.03 -15.54
CA ARG A 212 -9.26 -1.92 -15.64
C ARG A 212 -8.15 -1.34 -16.49
N LEU A 213 -6.95 -1.31 -15.95
CA LEU A 213 -5.72 -0.96 -16.64
C LEU A 213 -5.00 -2.27 -16.99
N ALA A 214 -4.80 -2.55 -18.28
CA ALA A 214 -4.40 -3.89 -18.75
C ALA A 214 -3.07 -3.95 -19.52
N SER A 215 -2.35 -2.84 -19.69
CA SER A 215 -1.11 -2.86 -20.47
C SER A 215 0.08 -3.28 -19.64
N ALA A 216 0.80 -4.29 -20.14
CA ALA A 216 2.12 -4.62 -19.66
C ALA A 216 3.11 -3.47 -19.88
N SER A 217 4.10 -3.36 -19.01
CA SER A 217 5.16 -2.37 -19.08
C SER A 217 6.53 -3.02 -19.18
N THR A 218 7.53 -2.25 -19.60
CA THR A 218 8.93 -2.66 -19.48
C THR A 218 9.46 -2.22 -18.13
N ALA A 219 10.47 -2.92 -17.59
CA ALA A 219 11.11 -2.54 -16.34
C ALA A 219 11.60 -1.07 -16.40
N GLY A 220 11.26 -0.28 -15.38
CA GLY A 220 11.61 1.14 -15.30
C GLY A 220 10.69 2.10 -16.09
N GLU A 221 9.83 1.59 -16.97
CA GLU A 221 9.00 2.41 -17.87
C GLU A 221 7.51 2.12 -17.65
N PRO A 222 6.87 2.73 -16.62
CA PRO A 222 5.47 2.48 -16.31
C PRO A 222 4.54 2.98 -17.42
N ARG A 223 3.44 2.26 -17.63
CA ARG A 223 2.37 2.69 -18.56
C ARG A 223 1.57 3.84 -17.95
N VAL A 224 1.49 4.95 -18.67
CA VAL A 224 0.78 6.14 -18.20
C VAL A 224 -0.69 6.08 -18.59
N TYR A 225 -1.55 6.27 -17.59
CA TYR A 225 -2.99 6.41 -17.73
C TYR A 225 -3.41 7.76 -17.16
N ASP A 226 -3.78 8.67 -18.06
CA ASP A 226 -4.21 10.03 -17.71
C ASP A 226 -5.63 10.28 -18.21
N PHE A 227 -6.37 11.06 -17.44
CA PHE A 227 -7.77 11.39 -17.65
C PHE A 227 -7.98 12.92 -17.63
N GLY A 228 -9.07 13.41 -18.21
CA GLY A 228 -9.33 14.86 -18.32
C GLY A 228 -9.66 15.58 -17.02
N GLY A 229 -9.61 14.90 -15.87
CA GLY A 229 -9.99 15.44 -14.56
C GLY A 229 -9.74 14.45 -13.43
N ASP A 230 -10.53 14.53 -12.37
CA ASP A 230 -10.43 13.57 -11.26
C ASP A 230 -10.93 12.18 -11.69
N LEU A 231 -10.28 11.15 -11.14
CA LEU A 231 -10.82 9.79 -11.15
C LEU A 231 -11.69 9.61 -9.91
N THR A 232 -13.00 9.48 -10.09
CA THR A 232 -13.97 9.31 -8.99
C THR A 232 -14.33 7.84 -8.81
N LEU A 233 -14.14 7.31 -7.61
CA LEU A 233 -14.43 5.91 -7.28
C LEU A 233 -15.55 5.79 -6.23
N ASN A 234 -16.51 4.93 -6.54
CA ASN A 234 -17.63 4.52 -5.69
C ASN A 234 -17.79 2.99 -5.71
N SER A 235 -16.73 2.24 -5.98
CA SER A 235 -16.83 0.81 -6.30
C SER A 235 -15.73 -0.04 -5.71
N ARG A 236 -16.11 -1.18 -5.13
CA ARG A 236 -15.18 -2.25 -4.71
C ARG A 236 -14.85 -3.24 -5.84
N GLY A 237 -15.49 -3.10 -6.99
CA GLY A 237 -15.39 -4.03 -8.10
C GLY A 237 -16.71 -4.17 -8.83
N ARG A 238 -16.77 -5.12 -9.77
CA ARG A 238 -17.96 -5.27 -10.63
C ARG A 238 -19.25 -5.78 -9.93
N GLY A 239 -19.18 -6.02 -8.61
CA GLY A 239 -20.32 -6.29 -7.72
C GLY A 239 -21.00 -7.66 -7.86
N GLY A 240 -21.89 -7.99 -6.92
CA GLY A 240 -22.89 -9.07 -6.97
C GLY A 240 -22.42 -10.52 -6.78
N ASP A 241 -23.38 -11.45 -6.69
CA ASP A 241 -23.23 -12.91 -6.95
C ASP A 241 -22.95 -13.16 -8.45
N LEU A 242 -22.09 -12.34 -9.06
CA LEU A 242 -21.71 -12.55 -10.44
C LEU A 242 -20.82 -13.80 -10.49
N PRO A 243 -21.11 -14.75 -11.39
CA PRO A 243 -20.24 -15.90 -11.55
C PRO A 243 -18.81 -15.42 -11.79
N ALA A 244 -17.84 -16.14 -11.22
CA ALA A 244 -16.44 -15.89 -11.48
C ALA A 244 -16.13 -16.18 -12.95
N VAL A 245 -16.42 -15.20 -13.82
CA VAL A 245 -16.12 -15.32 -15.25
C VAL A 245 -14.59 -15.22 -15.41
N PRO A 246 -13.93 -16.20 -16.04
CA PRO A 246 -12.50 -16.17 -16.30
C PRO A 246 -12.07 -14.87 -16.97
N GLY A 247 -10.94 -14.32 -16.54
CA GLY A 247 -10.38 -13.10 -17.12
C GLY A 247 -11.11 -11.80 -16.77
N LEU A 248 -12.17 -11.82 -15.94
CA LEU A 248 -12.93 -10.62 -15.57
C LEU A 248 -12.78 -10.18 -14.10
N GLY A 249 -11.84 -10.74 -13.33
CA GLY A 249 -11.35 -10.23 -12.03
C GLY A 249 -12.33 -9.42 -11.17
N ILE A 250 -12.88 -10.00 -10.10
CA ILE A 250 -14.02 -9.41 -9.35
C ILE A 250 -13.65 -8.13 -8.61
N GLU A 251 -12.46 -8.10 -7.99
CA GLU A 251 -12.06 -7.04 -7.06
C GLU A 251 -11.43 -5.83 -7.75
N GLY A 252 -11.68 -4.66 -7.15
CA GLY A 252 -11.14 -3.37 -7.56
C GLY A 252 -12.13 -2.58 -8.39
N GLY A 253 -12.58 -1.43 -7.87
CA GLY A 253 -13.22 -0.41 -8.71
C GLY A 253 -12.21 0.22 -9.66
N LEU A 254 -10.97 0.37 -9.19
CA LEU A 254 -9.77 0.54 -10.02
C LEU A 254 -8.94 -0.74 -9.91
N ARG A 255 -8.66 -1.39 -11.03
CA ARG A 255 -7.89 -2.63 -11.11
C ARG A 255 -6.72 -2.48 -12.09
N PHE A 256 -5.52 -2.79 -11.65
CA PHE A 256 -4.37 -3.01 -12.53
C PHE A 256 -4.14 -4.51 -12.70
N GLU A 257 -4.30 -5.00 -13.93
CA GLU A 257 -4.18 -6.40 -14.32
C GLU A 257 -3.54 -6.46 -15.72
N PRO A 258 -2.22 -6.27 -15.80
CA PRO A 258 -1.48 -6.29 -17.05
C PRO A 258 -1.38 -7.70 -17.65
N GLU A 259 -1.15 -7.79 -18.95
CA GLU A 259 -0.97 -9.06 -19.69
C GLU A 259 0.23 -9.88 -19.21
N SER A 260 1.22 -9.25 -18.57
CA SER A 260 2.39 -9.91 -17.99
C SER A 260 2.70 -9.38 -16.58
N ASN A 261 3.38 -10.20 -15.80
CA ASN A 261 3.95 -9.79 -14.51
C ASN A 261 5.08 -8.76 -14.72
N ASP A 262 5.63 -8.25 -13.60
CA ASP A 262 6.72 -7.27 -13.57
C ASP A 262 6.35 -5.95 -14.29
N SER A 263 5.06 -5.65 -14.33
CA SER A 263 4.52 -4.48 -15.00
C SER A 263 4.19 -3.37 -14.01
N ALA A 264 4.30 -2.14 -14.48
CA ALA A 264 4.00 -0.94 -13.74
C ALA A 264 3.04 -0.03 -14.51
N ALA A 265 2.14 0.62 -13.79
CA ALA A 265 1.25 1.66 -14.33
C ALA A 265 1.31 2.93 -13.48
N LEU A 266 1.15 4.09 -14.12
CA LEU A 266 1.12 5.40 -13.50
C LEU A 266 -0.24 6.06 -13.76
N VAL A 267 -0.92 6.47 -12.69
CA VAL A 267 -2.11 7.33 -12.74
C VAL A 267 -1.79 8.68 -12.09
N THR A 268 -1.93 9.73 -12.88
CA THR A 268 -1.57 11.12 -12.51
C THR A 268 -2.71 11.89 -11.87
N ASN A 269 -3.95 11.44 -12.11
CA ASN A 269 -5.15 12.11 -11.66
C ASN A 269 -5.32 12.04 -10.14
N ARG A 270 -5.96 13.07 -9.57
CA ARG A 270 -6.45 12.97 -8.20
C ARG A 270 -7.50 11.87 -8.11
N LEU A 271 -7.52 11.19 -6.98
CA LEU A 271 -8.43 10.09 -6.73
C LEU A 271 -9.49 10.52 -5.71
N VAL A 272 -10.73 10.64 -6.15
CA VAL A 272 -11.86 11.02 -5.27
C VAL A 272 -12.58 9.74 -4.84
N ILE A 273 -12.44 9.34 -3.58
CA ILE A 273 -13.15 8.22 -2.98
C ILE A 273 -14.53 8.71 -2.53
N ALA A 274 -15.46 8.78 -3.48
CA ALA A 274 -16.82 9.27 -3.28
C ALA A 274 -17.76 8.23 -2.66
N GLY A 275 -17.36 6.95 -2.65
CA GLY A 275 -18.08 5.83 -2.03
C GLY A 275 -17.12 4.68 -1.66
N PRO A 276 -17.61 3.59 -1.03
CA PRO A 276 -16.77 2.45 -0.66
C PRO A 276 -15.99 1.91 -1.87
N SER A 277 -14.66 1.98 -1.82
CA SER A 277 -13.83 1.70 -2.98
C SER A 277 -12.74 0.68 -2.71
N ALA A 278 -12.38 -0.09 -3.73
CA ALA A 278 -11.21 -0.97 -3.71
C ALA A 278 -10.24 -0.62 -4.83
N LEU A 279 -8.95 -0.61 -4.49
CA LEU A 279 -7.83 -0.45 -5.39
C LEU A 279 -7.13 -1.80 -5.48
N HIS A 280 -7.16 -2.42 -6.65
CA HIS A 280 -6.65 -3.76 -6.85
C HIS A 280 -5.40 -3.76 -7.72
N VAL A 281 -4.35 -4.44 -7.27
CA VAL A 281 -3.13 -4.68 -8.04
C VAL A 281 -2.91 -6.17 -8.12
N GLU A 282 -3.14 -6.74 -9.30
CA GLU A 282 -3.06 -8.19 -9.53
C GLU A 282 -1.60 -8.65 -9.55
N ASN A 283 -1.30 -9.84 -9.01
CA ASN A 283 0.03 -10.43 -8.88
C ASN A 283 1.06 -9.64 -8.03
N ALA A 284 1.86 -10.34 -7.23
CA ALA A 284 2.84 -9.76 -6.30
C ALA A 284 3.93 -8.89 -6.94
N ARG A 285 4.21 -9.07 -8.24
CA ARG A 285 5.29 -8.35 -8.94
C ARG A 285 4.84 -7.12 -9.72
N ASN A 286 3.54 -6.85 -9.75
CA ASN A 286 3.02 -5.68 -10.44
C ASN A 286 2.91 -4.48 -9.50
N THR A 287 3.04 -3.28 -10.07
CA THR A 287 3.03 -2.02 -9.32
C THR A 287 2.07 -0.99 -9.94
N LEU A 288 1.21 -0.39 -9.11
CA LEU A 288 0.40 0.76 -9.50
C LEU A 288 0.88 2.01 -8.75
N HIS A 289 1.32 3.01 -9.50
CA HIS A 289 1.78 4.30 -9.01
C HIS A 289 0.65 5.32 -9.06
N LEU A 290 0.30 5.92 -7.92
CA LEU A 290 -0.63 7.04 -7.84
C LEU A 290 0.12 8.31 -7.42
N THR A 291 0.22 9.27 -8.33
CA THR A 291 0.88 10.56 -8.07
C THR A 291 -0.08 11.68 -7.73
N GLY A 292 -1.36 11.54 -8.06
CA GLY A 292 -2.41 12.43 -7.59
C GLY A 292 -2.80 12.17 -6.13
N ALA A 293 -3.32 13.21 -5.45
CA ALA A 293 -3.80 13.07 -4.08
C ALA A 293 -5.12 12.28 -4.03
N VAL A 294 -5.21 11.35 -3.07
CA VAL A 294 -6.47 10.76 -2.60
C VAL A 294 -7.27 11.78 -1.78
N LEU A 295 -8.56 11.88 -2.05
CA LEU A 295 -9.53 12.79 -1.45
C LEU A 295 -10.86 12.05 -1.22
N GLY A 296 -11.80 12.69 -0.51
CA GLY A 296 -13.19 12.24 -0.43
C GLY A 296 -13.61 11.69 0.94
N PRO A 297 -14.93 11.49 1.15
CA PRO A 297 -15.49 11.19 2.46
C PRO A 297 -15.55 9.70 2.82
N HIS A 298 -15.10 8.78 1.95
CA HIS A 298 -15.18 7.33 2.21
C HIS A 298 -13.81 6.66 2.27
N SER A 299 -13.76 5.49 2.93
CA SER A 299 -12.59 4.61 3.02
C SER A 299 -12.27 3.92 1.69
N PHE A 300 -11.00 3.59 1.46
CA PHE A 300 -10.59 2.63 0.42
C PHE A 300 -9.94 1.36 1.00
N VAL A 301 -9.97 0.29 0.21
CA VAL A 301 -9.28 -0.98 0.51
C VAL A 301 -8.28 -1.29 -0.59
N LYS A 302 -7.02 -1.53 -0.23
CA LYS A 302 -6.01 -2.12 -1.12
C LYS A 302 -6.19 -3.64 -1.13
N THR A 303 -6.36 -4.20 -2.33
CA THR A 303 -6.56 -5.65 -2.61
C THR A 303 -5.55 -6.14 -3.66
N GLY A 304 -5.53 -7.45 -3.91
CA GLY A 304 -4.58 -8.09 -4.83
C GLY A 304 -3.16 -8.17 -4.30
N GLY A 305 -2.36 -9.09 -4.83
CA GLY A 305 -1.01 -9.37 -4.32
C GLY A 305 0.03 -8.28 -4.58
N GLY A 306 -0.19 -7.38 -5.55
CA GLY A 306 0.82 -6.41 -5.99
C GLY A 306 0.98 -5.19 -5.09
N ASN A 307 1.83 -4.26 -5.55
CA ASN A 307 2.19 -3.05 -4.83
C ASN A 307 1.38 -1.84 -5.29
N LEU A 308 0.73 -1.14 -4.37
CA LEU A 308 0.15 0.18 -4.60
C LEU A 308 1.05 1.24 -3.98
N ILE A 309 1.52 2.20 -4.78
CA ILE A 309 2.42 3.26 -4.32
C ILE A 309 1.69 4.60 -4.31
N LEU A 310 1.72 5.27 -3.16
CA LEU A 310 1.18 6.61 -2.94
C LEU A 310 2.31 7.64 -2.80
N TYR A 311 2.43 8.54 -3.78
CA TYR A 311 3.47 9.58 -3.79
C TYR A 311 3.02 10.91 -3.17
N ALA A 312 1.75 11.27 -3.34
CA ALA A 312 1.26 12.58 -2.95
C ALA A 312 1.15 12.78 -1.44
N ASN A 313 1.04 14.05 -1.02
CA ASN A 313 0.64 14.41 0.33
C ASN A 313 -0.90 14.48 0.41
N HIS A 314 -1.51 13.48 1.02
CA HIS A 314 -2.96 13.34 1.25
C HIS A 314 -3.40 14.10 2.52
N ARG A 315 -3.14 15.41 2.55
CA ARG A 315 -3.29 16.25 3.77
C ARG A 315 -4.72 16.31 4.31
N ASP A 316 -5.72 16.09 3.44
CA ASP A 316 -7.13 16.24 3.78
C ASP A 316 -7.92 14.93 3.72
N TYR A 317 -7.22 13.79 3.58
CA TYR A 317 -7.84 12.48 3.60
C TYR A 317 -7.65 11.84 4.98
N TYR A 318 -8.74 11.79 5.74
CA TYR A 318 -8.78 11.30 7.13
C TYR A 318 -9.52 9.96 7.27
N GLN A 319 -10.10 9.46 6.18
CA GLN A 319 -10.90 8.25 6.21
C GLN A 319 -10.00 7.03 6.40
N PRO A 320 -10.41 6.04 7.22
CA PRO A 320 -9.64 4.82 7.41
C PRO A 320 -9.36 4.13 6.06
N ALA A 321 -8.16 3.57 5.92
CA ALA A 321 -7.84 2.70 4.79
C ALA A 321 -7.39 1.32 5.29
N CYS A 322 -7.66 0.30 4.49
CA CYS A 322 -7.32 -1.08 4.80
C CYS A 322 -6.41 -1.66 3.72
N VAL A 323 -5.32 -2.30 4.13
CA VAL A 323 -4.49 -3.15 3.27
C VAL A 323 -4.89 -4.58 3.55
N SER A 324 -5.74 -5.12 2.68
CA SER A 324 -6.27 -6.49 2.82
C SER A 324 -5.33 -7.55 2.27
N ASN A 325 -4.57 -7.20 1.22
CA ASN A 325 -3.59 -8.07 0.59
C ASN A 325 -2.53 -7.26 -0.18
N GLY A 326 -1.37 -7.88 -0.40
CA GLY A 326 -0.24 -7.28 -1.10
C GLY A 326 0.41 -6.15 -0.31
N THR A 327 1.01 -5.20 -1.04
CA THR A 327 1.80 -4.12 -0.44
C THR A 327 1.16 -2.76 -0.67
N LEU A 328 1.14 -1.94 0.37
CA LEU A 328 0.94 -0.49 0.29
C LEU A 328 2.27 0.21 0.59
N THR A 329 2.78 0.97 -0.38
CA THR A 329 3.97 1.81 -0.22
C THR A 329 3.55 3.27 -0.10
N VAL A 330 3.95 3.95 0.98
CA VAL A 330 3.66 5.38 1.19
C VAL A 330 4.95 6.19 1.18
N HIS A 331 5.17 6.99 0.13
CA HIS A 331 6.27 7.95 0.06
C HIS A 331 5.86 9.35 0.54
N GLY A 332 4.62 9.74 0.29
CA GLY A 332 4.08 11.02 0.74
C GLY A 332 3.54 10.97 2.17
N ARG A 333 2.47 11.73 2.42
CA ARG A 333 1.79 11.76 3.72
C ARG A 333 0.38 11.25 3.60
N LEU A 334 0.01 10.23 4.37
CA LEU A 334 -1.34 9.69 4.49
C LEU A 334 -1.79 9.73 5.95
N ILE A 335 -2.58 10.74 6.36
CA ILE A 335 -2.94 10.92 7.78
C ILE A 335 -3.96 9.89 8.26
N SER A 336 -4.69 9.27 7.32
CA SER A 336 -5.65 8.20 7.57
C SER A 336 -5.13 7.11 8.52
N PRO A 337 -5.96 6.64 9.46
CA PRO A 337 -5.71 5.37 10.15
C PRO A 337 -5.60 4.22 9.15
N LEU A 338 -4.65 3.32 9.38
CA LEU A 338 -4.38 2.18 8.52
C LEU A 338 -4.62 0.86 9.27
N GLU A 339 -5.38 -0.01 8.64
CA GLU A 339 -5.50 -1.41 9.04
C GLU A 339 -4.72 -2.30 8.07
N VAL A 340 -3.78 -3.09 8.58
CA VAL A 340 -2.97 -4.02 7.77
C VAL A 340 -3.34 -5.44 8.15
N ALA A 341 -4.05 -6.13 7.25
CA ALA A 341 -4.51 -7.49 7.47
C ALA A 341 -3.37 -8.51 7.44
N ALA A 342 -3.62 -9.72 7.95
CA ALA A 342 -2.65 -10.81 7.89
C ALA A 342 -2.20 -11.08 6.44
N GLY A 343 -0.89 -11.21 6.23
CA GLY A 343 -0.29 -11.40 4.91
C GLY A 343 -0.13 -10.12 4.07
N ALA A 344 -0.70 -8.99 4.50
CA ALA A 344 -0.49 -7.69 3.86
C ALA A 344 0.72 -6.95 4.45
N THR A 345 1.30 -6.07 3.64
CA THR A 345 2.51 -5.31 3.98
C THR A 345 2.29 -3.80 3.85
N LEU A 346 2.76 -3.05 4.85
CA LEU A 346 2.96 -1.60 4.77
C LEU A 346 4.46 -1.29 4.68
N THR A 347 4.85 -0.43 3.74
CA THR A 347 6.23 0.04 3.58
C THR A 347 6.27 1.50 3.11
N GLY A 348 7.47 2.05 2.93
CA GLY A 348 7.70 3.36 2.33
C GLY A 348 8.69 4.23 3.11
N THR A 349 8.62 5.53 2.82
CA THR A 349 9.53 6.57 3.34
C THR A 349 8.77 7.77 3.92
N GLY A 350 7.45 7.68 3.95
CA GLY A 350 6.56 8.79 4.21
C GLY A 350 6.09 8.89 5.66
N ARG A 351 4.94 9.55 5.83
CA ARG A 351 4.23 9.63 7.11
C ARG A 351 2.83 9.06 6.98
N VAL A 352 2.50 8.09 7.81
CA VAL A 352 1.17 7.49 7.88
C VAL A 352 0.43 7.91 9.16
N GLY A 353 -0.88 7.67 9.20
CA GLY A 353 -1.67 7.73 10.43
C GLY A 353 -1.39 6.55 11.36
N PRO A 354 -2.17 6.39 12.44
CA PRO A 354 -2.05 5.24 13.34
C PRO A 354 -2.23 3.93 12.55
N VAL A 355 -1.33 2.98 12.75
CA VAL A 355 -1.36 1.68 12.07
C VAL A 355 -1.76 0.59 13.08
N ARG A 356 -2.66 -0.29 12.67
CA ARG A 356 -3.06 -1.47 13.45
C ARG A 356 -3.25 -2.68 12.55
N GLY A 357 -3.33 -3.86 13.13
CA GLY A 357 -3.76 -5.07 12.42
C GLY A 357 -2.94 -6.28 12.85
N THR A 358 -2.74 -7.22 11.93
CA THR A 358 -1.95 -8.45 12.13
C THR A 358 -0.99 -8.73 10.97
N GLY A 359 -0.91 -7.83 9.99
CA GLY A 359 0.08 -7.85 8.91
C GLY A 359 1.44 -7.30 9.34
N THR A 360 2.23 -6.89 8.37
CA THR A 360 3.64 -6.53 8.59
C THR A 360 3.94 -5.09 8.19
N VAL A 361 4.70 -4.38 9.03
CA VAL A 361 5.43 -3.17 8.59
C VAL A 361 6.84 -3.60 8.19
N ALA A 362 7.15 -3.48 6.92
CA ALA A 362 8.41 -3.96 6.34
C ALA A 362 9.20 -2.78 5.77
N LEU A 363 10.40 -2.52 6.29
CA LEU A 363 11.23 -1.39 5.89
C LEU A 363 12.61 -1.86 5.47
N ASP A 364 13.06 -1.39 4.32
CA ASP A 364 14.36 -1.72 3.73
C ASP A 364 15.26 -0.49 3.68
N LYS A 365 16.02 -0.26 4.76
CA LYS A 365 16.92 0.89 4.89
C LYS A 365 16.21 2.25 4.70
N THR A 366 14.91 2.28 4.94
CA THR A 366 14.05 3.46 4.86
C THR A 366 13.56 3.89 6.23
N VAL A 367 13.10 5.14 6.32
CA VAL A 367 12.45 5.67 7.51
C VAL A 367 10.96 5.88 7.23
N LEU A 368 10.09 5.27 8.03
CA LEU A 368 8.64 5.51 8.01
C LEU A 368 8.20 6.10 9.34
N THR A 369 7.33 7.11 9.31
CA THR A 369 6.78 7.71 10.53
C THR A 369 5.31 7.36 10.71
N SER A 370 4.91 6.92 11.90
CA SER A 370 3.52 6.77 12.32
C SER A 370 3.33 7.33 13.74
N PRO A 371 2.16 7.92 14.08
CA PRO A 371 1.87 8.25 15.47
C PRO A 371 1.77 7.03 16.39
N ALA A 372 1.31 5.87 15.88
CA ALA A 372 1.19 4.67 16.70
C ALA A 372 1.18 3.38 15.86
N ALA A 373 1.66 2.29 16.43
CA ALA A 373 1.58 0.95 15.84
C ALA A 373 1.07 -0.06 16.87
N ILE A 374 0.09 -0.90 16.50
CA ILE A 374 -0.56 -1.87 17.41
C ILE A 374 -0.84 -3.21 16.71
N GLY A 375 -0.40 -4.31 17.30
CA GLY A 375 -0.76 -5.69 16.90
C GLY A 375 -0.04 -6.25 15.66
N LEU A 376 0.90 -5.49 15.09
CA LEU A 376 1.57 -5.81 13.83
C LEU A 376 2.82 -6.68 14.05
N ASN A 377 3.29 -7.30 12.97
CA ASN A 377 4.64 -7.81 12.84
C ASN A 377 5.54 -6.78 12.17
N TYR A 378 6.85 -6.97 12.28
CA TYR A 378 7.84 -6.01 11.81
C TYR A 378 8.99 -6.70 11.10
N ALA A 379 9.48 -6.08 10.03
CA ALA A 379 10.65 -6.53 9.28
C ALA A 379 11.55 -5.33 8.98
N PHE A 380 12.82 -5.42 9.39
CA PHE A 380 13.77 -4.32 9.30
C PHE A 380 15.12 -4.79 8.75
N VAL A 381 15.65 -4.06 7.78
CA VAL A 381 17.00 -4.29 7.24
C VAL A 381 18.02 -3.36 7.90
N PHE A 382 19.17 -3.91 8.30
CA PHE A 382 20.29 -3.20 8.90
C PHE A 382 21.54 -3.41 8.06
N SER A 383 22.23 -2.33 7.68
CA SER A 383 23.51 -2.40 6.94
C SER A 383 24.61 -1.49 7.48
N ALA A 384 24.36 -0.78 8.59
CA ALA A 384 25.31 0.11 9.24
C ALA A 384 25.19 0.03 10.77
N ALA A 385 26.15 0.62 11.50
CA ALA A 385 26.09 0.70 12.97
C ALA A 385 24.94 1.61 13.45
N THR A 386 24.69 2.72 12.76
CA THR A 386 23.61 3.67 13.10
C THR A 386 22.89 4.14 11.84
N PRO A 387 21.59 4.50 11.94
CA PRO A 387 20.85 5.04 10.82
C PRO A 387 21.20 6.51 10.59
N VAL A 388 21.14 6.94 9.33
CA VAL A 388 21.14 8.36 8.97
C VAL A 388 19.68 8.84 8.97
N TYR A 389 19.18 9.27 10.13
CA TYR A 389 17.75 9.51 10.37
C TYR A 389 17.06 10.50 9.42
N HIS A 390 17.79 11.51 8.92
CA HIS A 390 17.24 12.50 7.99
C HIS A 390 17.23 12.01 6.52
N GLN A 391 17.87 10.88 6.21
CA GLN A 391 17.87 10.27 4.88
C GLN A 391 16.77 9.21 4.75
N MET A 392 15.54 9.65 4.51
CA MET A 392 14.34 8.81 4.55
C MET A 392 14.35 7.62 3.57
N THR A 393 15.03 7.73 2.43
CA THR A 393 15.09 6.72 1.36
C THR A 393 16.32 5.81 1.43
N ALA A 394 17.33 6.17 2.24
CA ALA A 394 18.63 5.51 2.26
C ALA A 394 19.32 5.68 3.63
N SER A 395 18.60 5.36 4.70
CA SER A 395 19.05 5.58 6.07
C SER A 395 20.15 4.60 6.51
N GLY A 396 20.49 3.61 5.68
CA GLY A 396 21.43 2.53 6.02
C GLY A 396 20.79 1.45 6.89
N ASN A 397 20.08 1.85 7.94
CA ASN A 397 19.23 0.94 8.73
C ASN A 397 17.78 1.39 8.65
N ALA A 398 16.86 0.44 8.57
CA ALA A 398 15.44 0.70 8.58
C ALA A 398 15.00 1.30 9.92
N VAL A 399 14.09 2.28 9.90
CA VAL A 399 13.55 2.92 11.10
C VAL A 399 12.05 3.16 10.97
N LEU A 400 11.28 2.59 11.87
CA LEU A 400 9.90 2.98 12.15
C LEU A 400 9.89 3.97 13.32
N ARG A 401 9.67 5.24 13.02
CA ARG A 401 9.49 6.30 14.02
C ARG A 401 8.06 6.28 14.54
N LEU A 402 7.90 6.15 15.86
CA LEU A 402 6.62 6.10 16.56
C LEU A 402 6.53 7.19 17.63
N LEU A 403 5.35 7.79 17.77
CA LEU A 403 5.03 8.66 18.91
C LEU A 403 4.50 7.85 20.10
N SER A 404 3.87 6.71 19.82
CA SER A 404 3.49 5.73 20.84
C SER A 404 3.64 4.31 20.33
N ILE A 405 4.10 3.41 21.19
CA ILE A 405 4.21 1.98 20.90
C ILE A 405 3.41 1.19 21.93
N ARG A 406 2.66 0.19 21.48
CA ARG A 406 1.91 -0.73 22.34
C ARG A 406 1.90 -2.12 21.72
N SER A 407 2.05 -3.15 22.57
CA SER A 407 1.76 -4.51 22.15
C SER A 407 0.26 -4.67 21.87
N GLY A 408 -0.08 -5.53 20.92
CA GLY A 408 -1.44 -6.05 20.81
C GLY A 408 -1.74 -7.08 21.90
N GLY A 409 -2.82 -7.85 21.72
CA GLY A 409 -3.10 -9.02 22.56
C GLY A 409 -2.16 -10.21 22.31
N VAL A 410 -1.41 -10.19 21.20
CA VAL A 410 -0.43 -11.22 20.82
C VAL A 410 0.96 -10.57 20.73
N PRO A 411 2.02 -11.21 21.26
CA PRO A 411 3.42 -10.83 21.03
C PRO A 411 3.74 -10.58 19.55
N PRO A 412 4.39 -9.45 19.20
CA PRO A 412 4.80 -9.21 17.82
C PRO A 412 5.99 -10.09 17.44
N VAL A 413 6.06 -10.47 16.16
CA VAL A 413 7.28 -11.01 15.55
C VAL A 413 8.07 -9.86 14.93
N ILE A 414 9.37 -9.82 15.21
CA ILE A 414 10.32 -8.84 14.67
C ILE A 414 11.41 -9.59 13.90
N ASP A 415 11.44 -9.39 12.59
CA ASP A 415 12.45 -9.95 11.69
C ASP A 415 13.55 -8.92 11.41
N LEU A 416 14.78 -9.28 11.71
CA LEU A 416 15.95 -8.41 11.52
C LEU A 416 16.87 -9.02 10.47
N TYR A 417 16.97 -8.34 9.33
CA TYR A 417 17.81 -8.73 8.20
C TYR A 417 19.14 -7.97 8.29
N LEU A 418 20.22 -8.70 8.53
CA LEU A 418 21.54 -8.16 8.85
C LEU A 418 22.43 -8.13 7.60
N ASP A 419 22.26 -7.10 6.77
CA ASP A 419 23.09 -6.80 5.61
C ASP A 419 24.45 -6.20 5.99
N VAL A 420 25.11 -6.82 6.94
CA VAL A 420 26.46 -6.44 7.36
C VAL A 420 27.43 -7.51 6.88
N PRO A 421 28.61 -7.15 6.33
CA PRO A 421 29.55 -8.13 5.78
C PRO A 421 29.98 -9.21 6.77
N SER A 422 30.16 -8.83 8.04
CA SER A 422 30.46 -9.72 9.16
C SER A 422 30.14 -9.01 10.47
N LEU A 423 29.69 -9.77 11.47
CA LEU A 423 29.57 -9.29 12.85
C LEU A 423 30.78 -9.69 13.66
N THR A 424 31.19 -8.80 14.55
CA THR A 424 32.22 -9.02 15.57
C THR A 424 31.62 -8.87 16.96
N ALA A 425 32.21 -9.56 17.95
CA ALA A 425 31.76 -9.45 19.32
C ALA A 425 31.91 -8.00 19.84
N GLY A 426 30.82 -7.45 20.36
CA GLY A 426 30.73 -6.04 20.79
C GLY A 426 30.09 -5.11 19.76
N ASP A 427 29.82 -5.57 18.52
CA ASP A 427 29.13 -4.74 17.53
C ASP A 427 27.72 -4.38 17.99
N THR A 428 27.35 -3.13 17.72
CA THR A 428 26.01 -2.61 17.96
C THR A 428 25.41 -2.03 16.69
N LEU A 429 24.15 -2.37 16.41
CA LEU A 429 23.40 -1.87 15.26
C LEU A 429 22.10 -1.22 15.75
N ARG A 430 21.98 0.10 15.56
CA ARG A 430 20.79 0.88 15.95
C ARG A 430 19.80 1.02 14.80
N GLY A 431 18.51 0.97 15.08
CA GLY A 431 17.47 1.08 14.07
C GLY A 431 16.19 0.36 14.48
N GLY A 432 15.40 -0.10 13.52
CA GLY A 432 14.14 -0.79 13.73
C GLY A 432 13.06 0.12 14.30
N PHE A 433 13.07 0.35 15.61
CA PHE A 433 12.14 1.28 16.27
C PHE A 433 12.87 2.51 16.77
N PHE A 434 12.24 3.67 16.59
CA PHE A 434 12.52 4.87 17.38
C PHE A 434 11.22 5.36 18.00
N VAL A 435 11.17 5.49 19.33
CA VAL A 435 10.02 6.04 20.06
C VAL A 435 10.42 7.32 20.78
N GLU A 436 9.55 8.33 20.81
CA GLU A 436 9.83 9.56 21.56
C GLU A 436 9.87 9.32 23.08
N CYS A 437 10.53 10.23 23.82
CA CYS A 437 10.73 10.13 25.27
C CYS A 437 9.44 9.83 26.05
N GLY A 438 9.52 8.95 27.05
CA GLY A 438 8.39 8.54 27.89
C GLY A 438 7.60 7.34 27.35
N GLN A 439 8.11 6.62 26.35
CA GLN A 439 7.54 5.35 25.86
C GLN A 439 8.37 4.14 26.33
N GLU A 440 7.68 3.05 26.72
CA GLU A 440 8.29 1.81 27.22
C GLU A 440 8.73 0.86 26.09
N LEU A 441 9.78 1.23 25.34
CA LEU A 441 10.33 0.38 24.28
C LEU A 441 10.95 -0.91 24.84
N GLY A 442 11.60 -0.85 26.00
CA GLY A 442 12.24 -2.02 26.62
C GLY A 442 11.24 -3.14 26.91
N GLY A 443 10.10 -2.79 27.55
CA GLY A 443 9.02 -3.74 27.81
C GLY A 443 8.39 -4.31 26.54
N PHE A 444 8.22 -3.48 25.50
CA PHE A 444 7.74 -3.94 24.19
C PHE A 444 8.68 -4.98 23.56
N LEU A 445 9.99 -4.74 23.57
CA LEU A 445 10.99 -5.65 23.01
C LEU A 445 11.14 -6.94 23.82
N ALA A 446 10.99 -6.86 25.15
CA ALA A 446 11.03 -8.03 26.03
C ALA A 446 9.87 -9.01 25.77
N GLY A 447 8.70 -8.49 25.38
CA GLY A 447 7.54 -9.28 25.02
C GLY A 447 7.51 -9.76 23.56
N ALA A 448 8.49 -9.39 22.71
CA ALA A 448 8.50 -9.72 21.29
C ALA A 448 9.28 -11.01 21.00
N THR A 449 8.91 -11.69 19.90
CA THR A 449 9.74 -12.75 19.31
C THR A 449 10.63 -12.14 18.25
N VAL A 450 11.95 -12.13 18.49
CA VAL A 450 12.93 -11.56 17.55
C VAL A 450 13.65 -12.66 16.80
N ARG A 451 13.72 -12.54 15.48
CA ARG A 451 14.43 -13.46 14.58
C ARG A 451 15.47 -12.69 13.78
N PHE A 452 16.63 -13.30 13.60
CA PHE A 452 17.75 -12.70 12.88
C PHE A 452 18.01 -13.48 11.61
N PHE A 453 18.31 -12.77 10.53
CA PHE A 453 18.57 -13.32 9.22
C PHE A 453 19.85 -12.71 8.65
N GLN A 454 20.60 -13.52 7.91
CA GLN A 454 21.83 -13.11 7.23
C GLN A 454 21.66 -13.31 5.71
N PRO A 455 22.30 -12.47 4.87
CA PRO A 455 22.29 -12.65 3.43
C PRO A 455 22.77 -14.05 3.03
N ASP A 456 22.01 -14.70 2.16
CA ASP A 456 22.33 -16.02 1.62
C ASP A 456 21.63 -16.18 0.27
N ASP A 457 22.38 -16.17 -0.82
CA ASP A 457 21.85 -16.33 -2.19
C ASP A 457 21.15 -17.68 -2.41
N GLY A 458 21.43 -18.69 -1.58
CA GLY A 458 20.75 -19.99 -1.58
C GLY A 458 19.63 -20.13 -0.55
N GLY A 459 19.35 -19.08 0.22
CA GLY A 459 18.36 -19.10 1.29
C GLY A 459 16.92 -19.04 0.78
N ASP A 460 15.98 -19.61 1.54
CA ASP A 460 14.56 -19.67 1.16
C ASP A 460 13.75 -18.41 1.53
N ILE A 461 14.37 -17.47 2.27
CA ILE A 461 13.67 -16.30 2.80
C ILE A 461 13.93 -15.11 1.87
N GLN A 462 12.86 -14.62 1.23
CA GLN A 462 12.95 -13.44 0.37
C GLN A 462 12.47 -12.19 1.10
N PHE A 463 13.29 -11.14 1.07
CA PHE A 463 12.93 -9.82 1.56
C PHE A 463 13.55 -8.73 0.70
N ALA A 464 12.73 -7.76 0.27
CA ALA A 464 13.17 -6.62 -0.56
C ALA A 464 14.09 -7.02 -1.73
N GLY A 465 13.67 -8.04 -2.49
CA GLY A 465 14.39 -8.54 -3.67
C GLY A 465 15.67 -9.33 -3.40
N ARG A 466 15.97 -9.65 -2.14
CA ARG A 466 17.18 -10.39 -1.72
C ARG A 466 16.81 -11.66 -0.97
N PHE A 467 17.76 -12.60 -0.94
CA PHE A 467 17.63 -13.90 -0.28
C PHE A 467 18.41 -13.96 1.02
N TYR A 468 17.84 -14.66 2.00
CA TYR A 468 18.36 -14.75 3.35
C TYR A 468 18.15 -16.16 3.92
N ALA A 469 18.98 -16.49 4.92
CA ALA A 469 18.81 -17.64 5.79
C ALA A 469 18.74 -17.19 7.26
N PRO A 470 18.14 -17.99 8.16
CA PRO A 470 18.23 -17.75 9.59
C PRO A 470 19.70 -17.60 10.02
N TYR A 471 19.98 -16.62 10.88
CA TYR A 471 21.32 -16.40 11.39
C TYR A 471 21.84 -17.65 12.10
N SER A 472 22.97 -18.17 11.64
CA SER A 472 23.60 -19.39 12.16
C SER A 472 25.04 -19.12 12.66
N GLY A 473 25.39 -17.85 12.87
CA GLY A 473 26.70 -17.47 13.38
C GLY A 473 26.89 -17.81 14.85
N ALA A 474 28.15 -17.77 15.31
CA ALA A 474 28.51 -18.14 16.67
C ALA A 474 28.17 -17.08 17.73
N LEU A 475 27.89 -15.83 17.33
CA LEU A 475 27.63 -14.73 18.24
C LEU A 475 26.17 -14.76 18.71
N GLY A 476 25.95 -14.65 20.02
CA GLY A 476 24.62 -14.42 20.58
C GLY A 476 24.11 -13.03 20.22
N LEU A 477 22.93 -12.94 19.60
CA LEU A 477 22.32 -11.67 19.22
C LEU A 477 21.18 -11.33 20.18
N THR A 478 21.20 -10.11 20.72
CA THR A 478 20.15 -9.60 21.61
C THR A 478 19.67 -8.22 21.15
N VAL A 479 18.42 -7.87 21.46
CA VAL A 479 17.88 -6.53 21.23
C VAL A 479 17.68 -5.79 22.54
N THR A 480 17.90 -4.49 22.53
CA THR A 480 17.76 -3.63 23.71
C THR A 480 17.20 -2.27 23.31
N ALA A 481 16.72 -1.49 24.29
CA ALA A 481 16.29 -0.12 24.08
C ALA A 481 17.38 0.83 24.58
N MET A 482 17.86 1.73 23.72
CA MET A 482 18.92 2.69 24.02
C MET A 482 18.41 4.13 23.90
N PRO A 483 18.82 5.04 24.81
CA PRO A 483 18.64 6.47 24.64
C PRO A 483 19.28 6.96 23.36
N GLU A 484 18.56 7.78 22.60
CA GLU A 484 19.00 8.27 21.30
C GLU A 484 18.49 9.69 21.02
N ALA A 485 19.36 10.51 20.43
CA ALA A 485 18.99 11.78 19.83
C ALA A 485 18.98 11.65 18.30
N ALA A 486 17.80 11.62 17.69
CA ALA A 486 17.61 11.43 16.26
C ALA A 486 17.06 12.68 15.59
N ASP A 487 17.65 13.11 14.48
CA ASP A 487 17.13 14.19 13.64
C ASP A 487 16.53 13.63 12.35
N PHE A 488 15.21 13.77 12.23
CA PHE A 488 14.42 13.30 11.09
C PHE A 488 14.20 14.41 10.03
N GLY A 489 14.96 15.50 10.09
CA GLY A 489 14.84 16.68 9.21
C GLY A 489 14.01 17.83 9.82
N ASP A 490 13.34 17.58 10.95
CA ASP A 490 12.57 18.58 11.70
C ASP A 490 13.30 19.02 12.99
N GLY A 491 14.61 18.73 13.09
CA GLY A 491 15.45 18.97 14.26
C GLY A 491 15.55 17.76 15.19
N PRO A 492 16.53 17.77 16.11
CA PRO A 492 16.83 16.63 16.97
C PRO A 492 15.68 16.33 17.95
N ARG A 493 15.34 15.04 18.05
CA ARG A 493 14.33 14.48 18.95
C ARG A 493 14.98 13.50 19.91
N GLN A 494 14.61 13.57 21.18
CA GLN A 494 15.07 12.63 22.21
C GLN A 494 14.09 11.48 22.32
N GLY A 495 14.61 10.26 22.44
CA GLY A 495 13.79 9.07 22.48
C GLY A 495 14.59 7.82 22.81
N MET A 496 13.96 6.67 22.58
CA MET A 496 14.57 5.35 22.69
C MET A 496 14.62 4.71 21.31
N VAL A 497 15.78 4.15 20.95
CA VAL A 497 16.01 3.37 19.73
C VAL A 497 16.22 1.90 20.06
N MET A 498 15.79 0.99 19.20
CA MET A 498 16.19 -0.41 19.31
C MET A 498 17.65 -0.58 18.87
N GLU A 499 18.42 -1.32 19.66
CA GLU A 499 19.81 -1.67 19.38
C GLU A 499 19.98 -3.19 19.38
N VAL A 500 20.51 -3.74 18.28
CA VAL A 500 21.00 -5.11 18.21
C VAL A 500 22.42 -5.14 18.77
N ARG A 501 22.73 -6.10 19.65
CA ARG A 501 24.05 -6.30 20.23
C ARG A 501 24.58 -7.69 19.88
N ALA A 502 25.75 -7.77 19.27
CA ALA A 502 26.43 -9.02 18.94
C ALA A 502 27.38 -9.44 20.07
N ASP A 503 27.12 -10.56 20.74
CA ASP A 503 27.84 -11.02 21.94
C ASP A 503 28.01 -9.93 23.02
N GLY A 504 27.04 -9.01 23.07
CA GLY A 504 27.03 -7.86 23.95
C GLY A 504 27.02 -8.23 25.44
N LEU A 505 27.12 -7.21 26.28
CA LEU A 505 27.03 -7.39 27.72
C LEU A 505 25.67 -8.02 28.10
N PRO A 506 25.63 -8.91 29.10
CA PRO A 506 24.40 -9.53 29.56
C PRO A 506 23.32 -8.50 29.91
N VAL A 507 22.08 -8.79 29.51
CA VAL A 507 20.91 -7.92 29.72
C VAL A 507 20.05 -8.38 30.89
N THR A 508 20.33 -9.59 31.41
CA THR A 508 19.80 -10.08 32.68
C THR A 508 20.93 -10.56 33.61
N TYR A 509 20.68 -10.54 34.91
CA TYR A 509 21.58 -11.07 35.93
C TYR A 509 21.76 -12.58 35.78
N GLY A 510 20.72 -13.31 35.35
CA GLY A 510 20.81 -14.74 35.07
C GLY A 510 21.78 -15.05 33.92
N GLU A 511 21.69 -14.31 32.81
CA GLU A 511 22.66 -14.41 31.71
C GLU A 511 24.07 -14.04 32.18
N TRP A 512 24.21 -12.97 32.97
CA TRP A 512 25.49 -12.57 33.54
C TRP A 512 26.08 -13.68 34.39
N LEU A 513 25.27 -14.34 35.22
CA LEU A 513 25.69 -15.45 36.06
C LEU A 513 26.22 -16.62 35.23
N LEU A 514 25.47 -17.03 34.20
CA LEU A 514 25.85 -18.14 33.33
C LEU A 514 27.15 -17.86 32.57
N ARG A 515 27.34 -16.62 32.11
CA ARG A 515 28.55 -16.19 31.40
C ARG A 515 29.75 -16.06 32.34
N THR A 516 29.53 -15.59 33.56
CA THR A 516 30.58 -15.32 34.53
C THR A 516 31.02 -16.58 35.29
N PHE A 517 30.09 -17.51 35.52
CA PHE A 517 30.31 -18.77 36.23
C PHE A 517 29.83 -19.97 35.40
N PRO A 518 30.47 -20.27 34.25
CA PRO A 518 30.11 -21.43 33.44
C PRO A 518 30.42 -22.73 34.21
N ALA A 519 29.36 -23.47 34.57
CA ALA A 519 29.33 -24.75 35.29
C ALA A 519 29.68 -24.73 36.79
N PRO A 520 28.67 -24.67 37.68
CA PRO A 520 28.87 -24.94 39.10
C PRO A 520 28.32 -26.32 39.51
N THR A 521 29.17 -27.33 39.62
CA THR A 521 28.78 -28.59 40.27
C THR A 521 29.09 -28.53 41.76
N GLY A 522 28.07 -28.36 42.63
CA GLY A 522 28.21 -28.48 44.08
C GLY A 522 27.31 -27.56 44.91
N SER A 523 27.09 -27.90 46.19
CA SER A 523 26.28 -27.13 47.15
C SER A 523 26.95 -25.83 47.64
N GLU A 524 28.25 -25.64 47.40
CA GLU A 524 28.99 -24.41 47.76
C GLU A 524 28.73 -23.26 46.78
N THR A 525 28.15 -23.53 45.60
CA THR A 525 28.03 -22.51 44.56
C THR A 525 26.80 -21.60 44.72
N GLN A 526 25.73 -22.05 45.36
CA GLN A 526 24.56 -21.18 45.62
C GLN A 526 24.89 -19.98 46.53
N ALA A 527 25.92 -20.10 47.38
CA ALA A 527 26.40 -19.01 48.25
C ALA A 527 27.22 -17.95 47.48
N LEU A 528 27.84 -18.30 46.35
CA LEU A 528 28.67 -17.41 45.53
C LEU A 528 27.91 -16.69 44.42
N THR A 529 26.69 -17.14 44.10
CA THR A 529 25.87 -16.63 43.00
C THR A 529 24.75 -15.67 43.47
N ALA A 530 24.62 -15.43 44.78
CA ALA A 530 23.63 -14.48 45.29
C ALA A 530 23.98 -13.03 44.89
N PRO A 531 22.99 -12.15 44.66
CA PRO A 531 23.25 -10.74 44.33
C PRO A 531 24.12 -10.02 45.37
N SER A 532 23.98 -10.38 46.65
CA SER A 532 24.75 -9.83 47.77
C SER A 532 26.09 -10.56 48.04
N ALA A 533 26.36 -11.67 47.36
CA ALA A 533 27.61 -12.41 47.54
C ALA A 533 28.80 -11.62 46.97
N ILE A 534 29.97 -11.84 47.57
CA ILE A 534 31.24 -11.25 47.13
C ILE A 534 32.10 -12.40 46.58
N ALA A 535 32.33 -12.40 45.27
CA ALA A 535 32.99 -13.50 44.57
C ALA A 535 34.49 -13.64 44.89
N ALA A 536 35.16 -12.60 45.40
CA ALA A 536 36.56 -12.63 45.81
C ALA A 536 36.83 -11.67 46.98
N PRO A 537 37.72 -12.00 47.95
CA PRO A 537 38.09 -11.09 49.03
C PRO A 537 38.57 -9.73 48.49
N GLY A 538 37.93 -8.64 48.92
CA GLY A 538 38.22 -7.28 48.44
C GLY A 538 37.44 -6.83 47.20
N ALA A 539 36.59 -7.69 46.62
CA ALA A 539 35.68 -7.34 45.52
C ALA A 539 34.38 -6.69 46.04
N VAL A 540 33.57 -6.22 45.10
CA VAL A 540 32.21 -5.69 45.36
C VAL A 540 31.16 -6.78 45.21
N PRO A 541 29.93 -6.59 45.73
CA PRO A 541 28.85 -7.56 45.55
C PRO A 541 28.58 -7.88 44.08
N ASN A 542 28.15 -9.10 43.77
CA ASN A 542 27.88 -9.53 42.39
C ASN A 542 26.87 -8.65 41.67
N LEU A 543 25.85 -8.13 42.38
CA LEU A 543 24.89 -7.19 41.79
C LEU A 543 25.57 -5.92 41.29
N TRP A 544 26.62 -5.46 41.97
CA TRP A 544 27.38 -4.28 41.55
C TRP A 544 28.27 -4.60 40.36
N LEU A 545 28.87 -5.79 40.31
CA LEU A 545 29.62 -6.26 39.14
C LEU A 545 28.74 -6.27 37.89
N TYR A 546 27.53 -6.83 38.02
CA TYR A 546 26.54 -6.83 36.94
C TYR A 546 26.07 -5.41 36.59
N ALA A 547 25.59 -4.64 37.56
CA ALA A 547 25.00 -3.32 37.32
C ALA A 547 25.99 -2.30 36.74
N PHE A 548 27.28 -2.41 37.09
CA PHE A 548 28.32 -1.49 36.62
C PHE A 548 29.23 -2.12 35.54
N ASN A 549 28.85 -3.29 35.00
CA ASN A 549 29.63 -3.99 33.97
C ASN A 549 31.12 -4.13 34.34
N LEU A 550 31.39 -4.57 35.57
CA LEU A 550 32.74 -4.82 36.07
C LEU A 550 33.10 -6.29 35.91
N ALA A 551 34.32 -6.57 35.46
CA ALA A 551 34.81 -7.94 35.40
C ALA A 551 35.19 -8.46 36.80
N ILE A 552 35.10 -9.77 37.01
CA ILE A 552 35.63 -10.40 38.22
C ILE A 552 37.15 -10.16 38.27
N GLY A 553 37.63 -9.62 39.39
CA GLY A 553 39.04 -9.31 39.60
C GLY A 553 39.50 -7.96 39.04
N GLU A 554 38.64 -7.21 38.33
CA GLU A 554 38.91 -5.81 37.98
C GLU A 554 38.86 -4.95 39.25
N PRO A 555 39.77 -3.95 39.42
CA PRO A 555 39.61 -2.94 40.45
C PRO A 555 38.23 -2.28 40.32
N ALA A 556 37.40 -2.37 41.36
CA ALA A 556 36.04 -1.82 41.28
C ALA A 556 36.00 -0.28 41.33
N ALA A 557 36.95 0.34 42.06
CA ALA A 557 36.94 1.78 42.35
C ALA A 557 36.77 2.69 41.12
N PRO A 558 37.40 2.41 39.95
CA PRO A 558 37.17 3.17 38.74
C PRO A 558 35.72 3.22 38.26
N GLY A 559 34.95 2.13 38.40
CA GLY A 559 33.58 2.02 37.89
C GLY A 559 32.48 2.15 38.93
N LEU A 560 32.81 2.37 40.20
CA LEU A 560 31.84 2.68 41.25
C LEU A 560 31.28 4.11 41.13
N PRO A 561 30.08 4.37 41.67
CA PRO A 561 29.48 5.70 41.68
C PRO A 561 30.39 6.77 42.29
N ARG A 562 30.39 7.96 41.70
CA ARG A 562 31.18 9.12 42.10
C ARG A 562 30.28 10.33 42.30
N LEU A 563 30.62 11.14 43.29
CA LEU A 563 30.00 12.44 43.50
C LEU A 563 31.07 13.51 43.28
N CYS A 564 30.85 14.37 42.29
CA CYS A 564 31.71 15.48 41.92
C CYS A 564 30.96 16.80 42.05
N LEU A 565 31.65 17.92 41.82
CA LEU A 565 31.02 19.23 41.68
C LEU A 565 31.17 19.72 40.24
N GLN A 566 30.08 20.21 39.65
CA GLN A 566 30.07 20.93 38.38
C GLN A 566 29.45 22.31 38.64
N ASP A 567 30.21 23.38 38.39
CA ASP A 567 29.81 24.76 38.68
C ASP A 567 29.32 24.97 40.13
N GLY A 568 29.98 24.27 41.07
CA GLY A 568 29.65 24.29 42.50
C GLY A 568 28.42 23.45 42.89
N ARG A 569 27.77 22.77 41.94
CA ARG A 569 26.60 21.92 42.17
C ARG A 569 26.97 20.43 42.19
N PRO A 570 26.33 19.60 43.02
CA PRO A 570 26.58 18.15 43.04
C PRO A 570 26.24 17.47 41.71
N LEU A 571 27.20 16.74 41.17
CA LEU A 571 27.09 15.88 39.99
C LEU A 571 27.29 14.44 40.42
N TYR A 572 26.24 13.62 40.33
CA TYR A 572 26.30 12.20 40.64
C TYR A 572 26.53 11.40 39.35
N GLN A 573 27.60 10.61 39.30
CA GLN A 573 28.02 9.84 38.14
C GLN A 573 28.10 8.35 38.48
N PHE A 574 27.60 7.47 37.62
CA PHE A 574 27.77 6.03 37.75
C PHE A 574 27.67 5.32 36.40
N ARG A 575 28.28 4.13 36.26
CA ARG A 575 28.12 3.31 35.06
C ARG A 575 26.66 2.87 34.92
N PHE A 576 26.10 3.04 33.73
CA PHE A 576 24.69 2.80 33.46
C PHE A 576 24.53 2.18 32.08
N ASP A 577 23.86 1.03 32.02
CA ASP A 577 23.49 0.36 30.79
C ASP A 577 21.96 0.22 30.73
N PRO A 578 21.28 1.05 29.93
CA PRO A 578 19.82 1.02 29.79
C PRO A 578 19.29 -0.27 29.15
N GLY A 579 20.18 -1.11 28.62
CA GLY A 579 19.82 -2.41 28.05
C GLY A 579 19.51 -3.49 29.09
N LYS A 580 19.81 -3.25 30.38
CA LYS A 580 19.55 -4.21 31.46
C LYS A 580 18.07 -4.23 31.81
N ARG A 581 17.44 -5.39 31.63
CA ARG A 581 15.98 -5.56 31.69
C ARG A 581 15.46 -5.86 33.08
N ASP A 582 16.31 -6.35 33.96
CA ASP A 582 15.98 -6.80 35.31
C ASP A 582 16.60 -5.92 36.41
N LEU A 583 17.06 -4.72 36.05
CA LEU A 583 17.68 -3.77 36.97
C LEU A 583 16.96 -2.42 36.94
N ARG A 584 16.61 -1.95 38.14
CA ARG A 584 16.20 -0.57 38.37
C ARG A 584 17.28 0.19 39.11
N TYR A 585 17.69 1.31 38.53
CA TYR A 585 18.63 2.26 39.11
C TYR A 585 17.83 3.43 39.67
N LEU A 586 17.80 3.57 40.99
CA LEU A 586 17.12 4.67 41.65
C LEU A 586 18.11 5.54 42.40
N VAL A 587 18.24 6.79 41.95
CA VAL A 587 19.09 7.80 42.57
C VAL A 587 18.21 8.73 43.38
N GLU A 588 18.45 8.80 44.69
CA GLU A 588 17.69 9.62 45.62
C GLU A 588 18.63 10.60 46.33
N SER A 589 18.09 11.77 46.71
CA SER A 589 18.78 12.70 47.60
C SER A 589 17.94 13.05 48.83
N SER A 590 18.62 13.34 49.94
CA SER A 590 17.98 13.74 51.19
C SER A 590 18.83 14.75 51.95
N ALA A 591 18.17 15.58 52.76
CA ALA A 591 18.84 16.46 53.72
C ALA A 591 19.32 15.70 54.97
N SER A 592 18.93 14.44 55.15
CA SER A 592 19.31 13.60 56.30
C SER A 592 19.56 12.16 55.89
N LEU A 593 20.61 11.55 56.48
CA LEU A 593 20.90 10.11 56.31
C LEU A 593 19.80 9.21 56.91
N THR A 594 19.18 9.66 58.01
CA THR A 594 18.21 8.86 58.78
C THR A 594 16.75 9.24 58.50
N GLY A 595 16.53 10.31 57.74
CA GLY A 595 15.20 10.78 57.36
C GLY A 595 14.62 10.03 56.15
N ALA A 596 13.43 10.46 55.72
CA ALA A 596 12.82 9.97 54.49
C ALA A 596 13.61 10.42 53.25
N TRP A 597 13.77 9.51 52.30
CA TRP A 597 14.42 9.76 51.00
C TRP A 597 13.34 9.97 49.95
N THR A 598 12.67 11.11 49.99
CA THR A 598 11.50 11.39 49.14
C THR A 598 11.84 12.03 47.80
N ARG A 599 13.07 12.55 47.64
CA ARG A 599 13.48 13.20 46.40
C ARG A 599 14.24 12.22 45.52
N VAL A 600 13.65 11.93 44.37
CA VAL A 600 14.24 11.13 43.30
C VAL A 600 14.92 12.07 42.31
N LEU A 601 16.19 11.78 41.98
CA LEU A 601 16.95 12.46 40.93
C LEU A 601 16.86 11.71 39.60
N PHE A 602 16.73 10.39 39.68
CA PHE A 602 16.58 9.51 38.53
C PHE A 602 16.00 8.17 38.97
N ASP A 603 15.02 7.68 38.22
CA ASP A 603 14.44 6.35 38.36
C ASP A 603 14.41 5.68 36.99
N SER A 604 15.28 4.71 36.73
CA SER A 604 15.31 4.03 35.42
C SER A 604 14.04 3.25 35.07
N GLY A 605 13.10 3.08 36.01
CA GLY A 605 11.79 2.48 35.75
C GLY A 605 10.73 3.47 35.26
N SER A 606 10.96 4.77 35.34
CA SER A 606 10.05 5.81 34.82
C SER A 606 10.74 6.87 33.97
N ASP A 607 12.06 7.00 34.10
CA ASP A 607 12.88 8.03 33.50
C ASP A 607 13.77 7.41 32.42
N SER A 608 13.83 8.06 31.27
CA SER A 608 14.83 7.77 30.23
C SER A 608 15.90 8.87 30.28
N PRO A 609 17.20 8.53 30.30
CA PRO A 609 18.22 9.55 30.34
C PRO A 609 18.28 10.30 29.01
N LEU A 610 18.55 11.60 29.10
CA LEU A 610 18.77 12.42 27.92
C LEU A 610 20.17 12.15 27.35
N ASN A 611 20.37 12.41 26.07
CA ASN A 611 21.65 12.15 25.39
C ASN A 611 22.87 12.86 26.02
N TRP A 612 22.67 14.00 26.70
CA TRP A 612 23.73 14.71 27.42
C TRP A 612 23.94 14.20 28.85
N GLN A 613 23.01 13.39 29.36
CA GLN A 613 23.14 12.71 30.65
C GLN A 613 23.87 11.37 30.52
N TRP A 614 23.99 10.79 29.32
CA TRP A 614 24.58 9.47 29.13
C TRP A 614 25.56 9.45 27.96
N ASP A 615 26.81 9.08 28.23
CA ASP A 615 27.89 9.06 27.22
C ASP A 615 28.05 7.70 26.51
N GLY A 616 27.09 6.80 26.69
CA GLY A 616 27.18 5.41 26.24
C GLY A 616 27.70 4.43 27.31
N THR A 617 28.28 4.93 28.40
CA THR A 617 28.82 4.10 29.49
C THR A 617 28.37 4.56 30.87
N SER A 618 28.36 5.87 31.13
CA SER A 618 28.06 6.46 32.43
C SER A 618 26.88 7.43 32.34
N LEU A 619 26.03 7.42 33.37
CA LEU A 619 25.00 8.40 33.59
C LEU A 619 25.52 9.54 34.47
N TYR A 620 25.16 10.77 34.13
CA TYR A 620 25.53 12.02 34.78
C TYR A 620 24.28 12.76 35.23
N LEU A 621 24.10 12.90 36.54
CA LEU A 621 22.94 13.53 37.15
C LEU A 621 23.37 14.79 37.92
N LEU A 622 23.12 15.95 37.31
CA LEU A 622 23.37 17.24 37.95
C LEU A 622 22.19 17.62 38.86
N ASP A 623 22.45 17.81 40.14
CA ASP A 623 21.45 18.29 41.09
C ASP A 623 21.31 19.81 40.98
N THR A 624 20.41 20.27 40.12
CA THR A 624 20.26 21.70 39.79
C THR A 624 19.64 22.56 40.90
N VAL A 625 19.04 21.94 41.93
CA VAL A 625 18.39 22.65 43.04
C VAL A 625 19.24 22.63 44.33
N SER A 626 20.45 22.05 44.26
CA SER A 626 21.44 22.06 45.34
C SER A 626 22.72 22.74 44.86
N GLY A 627 23.43 23.44 45.74
CA GLY A 627 24.63 24.19 45.37
C GLY A 627 24.72 25.56 46.04
N PRO A 628 25.59 26.45 45.53
CA PRO A 628 25.91 27.70 46.19
C PRO A 628 24.66 28.59 46.31
N GLY A 629 24.20 28.82 47.54
CA GLY A 629 23.13 29.78 47.85
C GLY A 629 21.69 29.25 47.83
N VAL A 630 21.44 27.93 47.76
CA VAL A 630 20.07 27.37 47.69
C VAL A 630 19.71 26.43 48.86
N ASP A 631 20.56 25.46 49.23
CA ASP A 631 20.27 24.48 50.31
C ASP A 631 21.58 23.84 50.84
N PRO A 632 21.66 23.37 52.11
CA PRO A 632 22.88 22.81 52.70
C PRO A 632 23.22 21.43 52.12
N ALA A 633 24.38 20.90 52.52
CA ALA A 633 24.91 19.60 52.13
C ALA A 633 23.82 18.50 52.13
N ARG A 634 23.64 17.85 50.97
CA ARG A 634 22.72 16.73 50.80
C ARG A 634 23.47 15.40 50.77
N PHE A 635 22.76 14.35 51.17
CA PHE A 635 23.19 12.97 50.99
C PHE A 635 22.59 12.41 49.70
N TYR A 636 23.38 11.59 49.00
CA TYR A 636 23.00 10.94 47.75
C TYR A 636 23.16 9.43 47.92
N ARG A 637 22.22 8.66 47.35
CA ARG A 637 22.34 7.20 47.28
C ARG A 637 21.89 6.71 45.92
N LEU A 638 22.56 5.67 45.45
CA LEU A 638 22.10 4.82 44.35
C LEU A 638 21.59 3.52 44.95
N ARG A 639 20.32 3.23 44.73
CA ARG A 639 19.69 1.96 45.03
C ARG A 639 19.59 1.15 43.73
N LEU A 640 20.13 -0.06 43.78
CA LEU A 640 20.00 -1.05 42.72
C LEU A 640 18.96 -2.07 43.14
N GLU A 641 17.90 -2.20 42.35
CA GLU A 641 16.86 -3.19 42.59
C GLU A 641 16.91 -4.21 41.46
N LEU A 642 17.22 -5.46 41.80
CA LEU A 642 17.02 -6.57 40.89
C LEU A 642 15.53 -6.87 40.86
N THR A 643 14.86 -6.52 39.77
CA THR A 643 13.45 -6.85 39.57
C THR A 643 13.36 -8.31 39.16
N ALA A 644 12.35 -9.03 39.65
CA ALA A 644 12.12 -10.39 39.17
C ALA A 644 11.93 -10.37 37.63
N PRO A 645 12.46 -11.38 36.91
CA PRO A 645 12.35 -11.43 35.46
C PRO A 645 10.90 -11.49 34.97
#